data_AF-A0A0G9JZW3-F1
#
_entry.id   AF-A0A0G9JZW3-F1
#
_cell.length_a   1.000
_cell.length_b   1.000
_cell.length_c   1.000
_cell.angle_alpha   90.00
_cell.angle_beta   90.00
_cell.angle_gamma   90.00
#
_symmetry.space_group_name_H-M   'P 1'
#
loop_
_entity.id
_entity.type
_entity.pdbx_description
1 polymer ?
#
loop_
_entity_poly.entity_id
_entity_poly.type
_entity_poly.pdbx_seq_one_letter_code
_entity_poly.pdbx_strand_id
1 'polypeptide(L)'
;MSLSRRDFLKSSAAASAAAAVGMAIPADLQAQADVAEGGWRWDKAACRFCGTGCGIMLATKEGKIVAVKGDPAAPVNRGLNCIKGYFNAKIMYGADRLKQPLLRVNSKGEFDKKGDFAPVSWKRAFDEMEKHIRIALKEKGPEGIGIFASGQHTIMEGYAALKMMKAGFRSNAIDPNARHCMASAVVGFYQTFGIDEPSGCYDDIELTDTIVTWGSNMAEMHPILWSRVTDRKLSNPDRVKVINISTYRHRTSDLADIEIIFTPNTDLALWNYIAREIVYNRPEAIDWDFVKEHIVFAASPINIGYGMRKSDEKSIKDGKYSKAEMETISKEMEKIVSEAEAPALAPYGYKAGDKIVNKNAGLAHWEISFEEYKKFLEPYTLDYVAKISKGNPDEDIEEFKKKLQQLADWYIEKDRKVVSFWTMGMNQHTRGTWVNTLSYNVHFLLNKQAKPGSGAFSLTGQPSACGTAREVGTFTHRLPADMMVENPKHREITENNWKIPKDTLNPKGHQHIMKIHRDIEDGNIKFAWVNVCNPYQDTASATHWVKAAREMDNFIVTSDAYPGISAKVSDLILPSAMIYEKWGGYGNAERRTQLWRQQVVPVGEAMSDTWQWVELSKRFTVKDLWGEQVLASTKGETKLPNVIEAAKAMGYNENSTMYEILFANEKAKSYKADQKDPIQAGFDNTEAFGDNRNVLGSDGKPWKGYGFFIQKYLFEEYADFGRGHGHDLADFDTYHKVRGLKWPVIDGKETSWRFNTKYDPYAKKANPDSDFAFYGTLAKELAQGDLTGIKDETKKSLKNKAKIFARPYMDPPEVPSKEFPVWLCTGRVLEHWHSGTMTMRVPELYRAVPEALCYMHPDDATQYGVKQGSLCWVESRRGKVKARVETRGRNRPSRGLVFVPWFDEKVFINKVCLDATCPQSGQTDFKKCAVKIYSA
;
A
#
# COMPACT_ATOMS: atom_id res chain seq x y z
N MET A 1 48.81 -8.59 -5.05
CA MET A 1 48.01 -8.01 -6.15
C MET A 1 46.61 -7.73 -5.60
N SER A 2 46.17 -6.47 -5.57
CA SER A 2 44.81 -6.12 -5.13
C SER A 2 43.81 -6.59 -6.18
N LEU A 3 42.84 -7.43 -5.80
CA LEU A 3 41.70 -7.74 -6.67
C LEU A 3 41.02 -6.43 -7.12
N SER A 4 40.69 -6.32 -8.39
CA SER A 4 39.89 -5.19 -8.86
C SER A 4 38.49 -5.28 -8.24
N ARG A 5 37.82 -4.14 -8.03
CA ARG A 5 36.42 -4.10 -7.56
C ARG A 5 35.49 -4.96 -8.42
N ARG A 6 35.81 -5.15 -9.70
CA ARG A 6 35.06 -5.99 -10.64
C ARG A 6 35.26 -7.47 -10.34
N ASP A 7 36.48 -7.90 -10.03
CA ASP A 7 36.80 -9.29 -9.71
C ASP A 7 36.20 -9.69 -8.37
N PHE A 8 36.23 -8.78 -7.38
CA PHE A 8 35.53 -8.96 -6.11
C PHE A 8 34.01 -9.14 -6.30
N LEU A 9 33.36 -8.29 -7.10
CA LEU A 9 31.91 -8.41 -7.34
C LEU A 9 31.55 -9.74 -8.04
N LYS A 10 32.39 -10.21 -8.97
CA LYS A 10 32.21 -11.53 -9.61
C LYS A 10 32.37 -12.65 -8.60
N SER A 11 33.42 -12.62 -7.78
CA SER A 11 33.69 -13.64 -6.76
C SER A 11 32.62 -13.66 -5.67
N SER A 12 32.16 -12.49 -5.21
CA SER A 12 31.08 -12.38 -4.23
C SER A 12 29.74 -12.84 -4.81
N ALA A 13 29.42 -12.52 -6.06
CA ALA A 13 28.22 -13.02 -6.72
C ALA A 13 28.26 -14.54 -6.91
N ALA A 14 29.42 -15.08 -7.31
CA ALA A 14 29.64 -16.52 -7.44
C ALA A 14 29.54 -17.24 -6.09
N ALA A 15 30.12 -16.67 -5.02
CA ALA A 15 30.03 -17.19 -3.67
C ALA A 15 28.60 -17.14 -3.12
N SER A 16 27.87 -16.04 -3.33
CA SER A 16 26.45 -15.95 -2.97
C SER A 16 25.59 -16.94 -3.75
N ALA A 17 25.87 -17.14 -5.04
CA ALA A 17 25.18 -18.14 -5.85
C ALA A 17 25.49 -19.56 -5.35
N ALA A 18 26.76 -19.89 -5.10
CA ALA A 18 27.19 -21.18 -4.57
C ALA A 18 26.55 -21.48 -3.21
N ALA A 19 26.56 -20.51 -2.28
CA ALA A 19 25.91 -20.65 -0.99
C ALA A 19 24.39 -20.82 -1.10
N ALA A 20 23.74 -20.11 -2.03
CA ALA A 20 22.29 -20.22 -2.27
C ALA A 20 21.88 -21.62 -2.78
N VAL A 21 22.81 -22.35 -3.40
CA VAL A 21 22.59 -23.74 -3.86
C VAL A 21 23.32 -24.79 -3.01
N GLY A 22 23.84 -24.41 -1.83
CA GLY A 22 24.48 -25.33 -0.88
C GLY A 22 25.85 -25.88 -1.30
N MET A 23 26.54 -25.23 -2.25
CA MET A 23 27.89 -25.59 -2.67
C MET A 23 28.95 -24.97 -1.76
N ALA A 24 30.01 -25.74 -1.46
CA ALA A 24 31.16 -25.25 -0.70
C ALA A 24 31.94 -24.18 -1.50
N ILE A 25 32.30 -23.09 -0.83
CA ILE A 25 33.14 -22.03 -1.39
C ILE A 25 34.60 -22.45 -1.23
N PRO A 26 35.45 -22.39 -2.29
CA PRO A 26 36.87 -22.69 -2.16
C PRO A 26 37.54 -21.79 -1.11
N ALA A 27 38.37 -22.37 -0.23
CA ALA A 27 38.99 -21.67 0.90
C ALA A 27 39.84 -20.46 0.45
N ASP A 28 40.50 -20.56 -0.70
CA ASP A 28 41.35 -19.51 -1.25
C ASP A 28 40.53 -18.29 -1.71
N LEU A 29 39.33 -18.54 -2.24
CA LEU A 29 38.35 -17.51 -2.63
C LEU A 29 37.80 -16.79 -1.39
N GLN A 30 37.55 -17.54 -0.30
CA GLN A 30 37.11 -16.98 0.97
C GLN A 30 38.21 -16.11 1.60
N ALA A 31 39.45 -16.60 1.68
CA ALA A 31 40.58 -15.86 2.23
C ALA A 31 40.89 -14.58 1.43
N GLN A 32 40.80 -14.63 0.10
CA GLN A 32 40.96 -13.43 -0.75
C GLN A 32 39.83 -12.41 -0.55
N ALA A 33 38.60 -12.87 -0.35
CA ALA A 33 37.47 -12.00 -0.01
C ALA A 33 37.69 -11.34 1.37
N ASP A 34 38.12 -12.10 2.38
CA ASP A 34 38.37 -11.59 3.73
C ASP A 34 39.47 -10.51 3.76
N VAL A 35 40.52 -10.67 2.94
CA VAL A 35 41.57 -9.65 2.77
C VAL A 35 41.04 -8.41 2.03
N ALA A 36 40.24 -8.59 0.97
CA ALA A 36 39.66 -7.48 0.21
C ALA A 36 38.62 -6.67 1.00
N GLU A 37 37.91 -7.32 1.93
CA GLU A 37 36.92 -6.74 2.82
C GLU A 37 37.53 -6.20 4.13
N GLY A 38 38.86 -6.22 4.28
CA GLY A 38 39.56 -5.69 5.45
C GLY A 38 39.11 -4.28 5.85
N GLY A 39 38.58 -4.16 7.07
CA GLY A 39 38.07 -2.90 7.63
C GLY A 39 36.64 -2.53 7.22
N TRP A 40 35.89 -3.43 6.57
CA TRP A 40 34.47 -3.22 6.28
C TRP A 40 33.63 -3.72 7.45
N ARG A 41 32.60 -2.96 7.83
CA ARG A 41 31.57 -3.42 8.77
C ARG A 41 30.32 -3.84 8.00
N TRP A 42 30.02 -5.14 8.02
CA TRP A 42 28.80 -5.70 7.46
C TRP A 42 27.67 -5.70 8.50
N ASP A 43 26.47 -5.29 8.10
CA ASP A 43 25.28 -5.39 8.94
C ASP A 43 24.02 -5.69 8.13
N LYS A 44 23.02 -6.26 8.79
CA LYS A 44 21.73 -6.64 8.17
C LYS A 44 20.84 -5.41 7.97
N ALA A 45 20.06 -5.44 6.90
CA ALA A 45 18.98 -4.50 6.69
C ALA A 45 17.85 -5.08 5.82
N ALA A 46 16.73 -4.38 5.73
CA ALA A 46 15.68 -4.68 4.76
C ALA A 46 15.94 -3.94 3.43
N CYS A 47 15.54 -4.56 2.32
CA CYS A 47 15.53 -3.91 1.01
C CYS A 47 14.57 -2.69 1.00
N ARG A 48 14.95 -1.59 0.33
CA ARG A 48 14.16 -0.33 0.29
C ARG A 48 12.88 -0.41 -0.55
N PHE A 49 12.75 -1.43 -1.39
CA PHE A 49 11.81 -1.44 -2.51
C PHE A 49 10.52 -2.20 -2.22
N CYS A 50 10.27 -3.35 -2.87
CA CYS A 50 8.95 -3.98 -2.84
C CYS A 50 8.65 -4.73 -1.55
N GLY A 51 7.36 -4.98 -1.32
CA GLY A 51 6.82 -5.70 -0.17
C GLY A 51 7.19 -7.18 -0.09
N THR A 52 7.99 -7.70 -1.03
CA THR A 52 8.68 -8.99 -0.81
C THR A 52 9.52 -8.93 0.47
N GLY A 53 10.22 -7.81 0.70
CA GLY A 53 11.01 -7.61 1.91
C GLY A 53 12.25 -8.51 2.00
N CYS A 54 13.05 -8.55 0.92
CA CYS A 54 14.32 -9.29 0.92
C CYS A 54 15.25 -8.74 2.02
N GLY A 55 15.88 -9.65 2.77
CA GLY A 55 16.97 -9.29 3.67
C GLY A 55 18.25 -9.04 2.88
N ILE A 56 18.96 -7.98 3.21
CA ILE A 56 20.22 -7.60 2.57
C ILE A 56 21.31 -7.39 3.62
N MET A 57 22.56 -7.48 3.19
CA MET A 57 23.73 -7.09 3.96
C MET A 57 24.35 -5.84 3.35
N LEU A 58 24.70 -4.88 4.18
CA LEU A 58 25.34 -3.61 3.80
C LEU A 58 26.75 -3.58 4.36
N ALA A 59 27.74 -3.32 3.50
CA ALA A 59 29.12 -3.11 3.94
C ALA A 59 29.39 -1.61 4.04
N THR A 60 29.89 -1.19 5.20
CA THR A 60 30.27 0.19 5.47
C THR A 60 31.76 0.32 5.67
N LYS A 61 32.36 1.35 5.08
CA LYS A 61 33.75 1.74 5.29
C LYS A 61 33.85 3.25 5.23
N GLU A 62 34.53 3.85 6.21
CA GLU A 62 34.79 5.30 6.27
C GLU A 62 33.51 6.14 6.09
N GLY A 63 32.42 5.76 6.78
CA GLY A 63 31.15 6.49 6.76
C GLY A 63 30.37 6.37 5.45
N LYS A 64 30.71 5.44 4.55
CA LYS A 64 29.99 5.20 3.29
C LYS A 64 29.61 3.73 3.14
N ILE A 65 28.47 3.48 2.47
CA ILE A 65 28.10 2.14 2.04
C ILE A 65 28.86 1.82 0.76
N VAL A 66 29.75 0.84 0.82
CA VAL A 66 30.64 0.46 -0.29
C VAL A 66 30.16 -0.77 -1.04
N ALA A 67 29.34 -1.62 -0.40
CA ALA A 67 28.77 -2.82 -1.02
C ALA A 67 27.39 -3.16 -0.44
N VAL A 68 26.60 -3.88 -1.25
CA VAL A 68 25.33 -4.50 -0.87
C VAL A 68 25.25 -5.90 -1.48
N LYS A 69 24.77 -6.87 -0.70
CA LYS A 69 24.46 -8.23 -1.17
C LYS A 69 23.16 -8.74 -0.56
N GLY A 70 22.54 -9.76 -1.15
CA GLY A 70 21.42 -10.45 -0.49
C GLY A 70 21.94 -11.17 0.76
N ASP A 71 21.18 -11.16 1.86
CA ASP A 71 21.55 -11.90 3.06
C ASP A 71 21.24 -13.40 2.86
N PRO A 72 22.25 -14.29 2.84
CA PRO A 72 22.03 -15.73 2.72
C PRO A 72 21.20 -16.30 3.88
N ALA A 73 21.27 -15.68 5.07
CA ALA A 73 20.52 -16.09 6.24
C ALA A 73 19.08 -15.56 6.27
N ALA A 74 18.68 -14.68 5.35
CA ALA A 74 17.33 -14.17 5.30
C ALA A 74 16.38 -15.17 4.61
N PRO A 75 15.32 -15.64 5.30
CA PRO A 75 14.46 -16.72 4.80
C PRO A 75 13.68 -16.34 3.54
N VAL A 76 13.43 -15.05 3.34
CA VAL A 76 12.67 -14.53 2.20
C VAL A 76 13.37 -14.80 0.87
N ASN A 77 14.67 -14.52 0.80
CA ASN A 77 15.43 -14.44 -0.45
C ASN A 77 16.65 -15.33 -0.52
N ARG A 78 17.11 -15.91 0.60
CA ARG A 78 18.20 -16.90 0.65
C ARG A 78 19.45 -16.44 -0.14
N GLY A 79 19.83 -15.18 0.02
CA GLY A 79 20.99 -14.57 -0.65
C GLY A 79 20.71 -13.93 -2.03
N LEU A 80 19.53 -14.12 -2.62
CA LEU A 80 19.18 -13.53 -3.91
C LEU A 80 18.73 -12.06 -3.81
N ASN A 81 18.91 -11.31 -4.88
CA ASN A 81 18.37 -9.97 -5.06
C ASN A 81 17.89 -9.78 -6.50
N CYS A 82 16.96 -8.85 -6.72
CA CYS A 82 16.66 -8.35 -8.06
C CYS A 82 17.58 -7.18 -8.43
N ILE A 83 17.51 -6.69 -9.66
CA ILE A 83 18.35 -5.58 -10.14
C ILE A 83 18.27 -4.33 -9.25
N LYS A 84 17.08 -3.99 -8.74
CA LYS A 84 16.91 -2.89 -7.78
C LYS A 84 17.66 -3.17 -6.47
N GLY A 85 17.56 -4.40 -5.96
CA GLY A 85 18.24 -4.83 -4.74
C GLY A 85 19.77 -4.76 -4.84
N TYR A 86 20.35 -5.17 -5.99
CA TYR A 86 21.78 -5.08 -6.24
C TYR A 86 22.32 -3.64 -6.30
N PHE A 87 21.49 -2.67 -6.67
CA PHE A 87 21.86 -1.25 -6.69
C PHE A 87 21.26 -0.45 -5.53
N ASN A 88 20.74 -1.12 -4.50
CA ASN A 88 19.99 -0.47 -3.43
C ASN A 88 20.83 0.58 -2.68
N ALA A 89 22.13 0.35 -2.45
CA ALA A 89 22.99 1.35 -1.81
C ALA A 89 23.15 2.65 -2.63
N LYS A 90 23.10 2.58 -3.97
CA LYS A 90 23.36 3.74 -4.85
C LYS A 90 22.25 4.79 -4.81
N ILE A 91 21.04 4.41 -4.38
CA ILE A 91 19.90 5.34 -4.34
C ILE A 91 20.11 6.53 -3.42
N MET A 92 21.04 6.44 -2.47
CA MET A 92 21.33 7.51 -1.52
C MET A 92 22.31 8.56 -2.05
N TYR A 93 22.97 8.27 -3.18
CA TYR A 93 24.13 9.03 -3.67
C TYR A 93 23.88 9.75 -5.01
N GLY A 94 22.62 10.01 -5.35
CA GLY A 94 22.27 10.89 -6.47
C GLY A 94 22.82 12.31 -6.25
N ALA A 95 23.29 12.94 -7.32
CA ALA A 95 24.02 14.21 -7.24
C ALA A 95 23.19 15.38 -6.68
N ASP A 96 21.87 15.32 -6.87
CA ASP A 96 20.89 16.34 -6.49
C ASP A 96 20.12 15.98 -5.20
N ARG A 97 20.74 15.21 -4.29
CA ARG A 97 20.21 15.00 -2.93
C ARG A 97 19.91 16.35 -2.28
N LEU A 98 18.72 16.47 -1.68
CA LEU A 98 18.33 17.64 -0.88
C LEU A 98 19.19 17.70 0.38
N LYS A 99 19.81 18.86 0.62
CA LYS A 99 20.78 19.08 1.72
C LYS A 99 20.37 20.16 2.72
N GLN A 100 19.45 21.04 2.36
CA GLN A 100 18.99 22.16 3.20
C GLN A 100 17.49 22.36 2.99
N PRO A 101 16.76 22.89 3.99
CA PRO A 101 15.38 23.33 3.77
C PRO A 101 15.31 24.39 2.67
N LEU A 102 14.30 24.29 1.80
CA LEU A 102 14.08 25.22 0.69
C LEU A 102 12.68 25.82 0.80
N LEU A 103 12.56 27.14 0.93
CA LEU A 103 11.29 27.87 1.02
C LEU A 103 11.09 28.71 -0.24
N ARG A 104 9.87 28.79 -0.76
CA ARG A 104 9.54 29.76 -1.81
C ARG A 104 9.51 31.18 -1.26
N VAL A 105 10.30 32.07 -1.84
CA VAL A 105 10.43 33.44 -1.36
C VAL A 105 10.36 34.47 -2.49
N ASN A 106 9.89 35.67 -2.15
CA ASN A 106 10.00 36.84 -3.02
C ASN A 106 11.42 37.43 -2.98
N SER A 107 11.64 38.53 -3.70
CA SER A 107 12.93 39.24 -3.73
C SER A 107 13.40 39.80 -2.39
N LYS A 108 12.52 39.91 -1.39
CA LYS A 108 12.84 40.34 -0.01
C LYS A 108 13.15 39.15 0.92
N GLY A 109 13.07 37.91 0.44
CA GLY A 109 13.26 36.72 1.26
C GLY A 109 12.04 36.34 2.12
N GLU A 110 10.89 36.97 1.90
CA GLU A 110 9.63 36.66 2.58
C GLU A 110 8.93 35.50 1.86
N PHE A 111 8.16 34.69 2.59
CA PHE A 111 7.38 33.60 1.97
C PHE A 111 6.46 34.16 0.87
N ASP A 112 6.57 33.60 -0.32
CA ASP A 112 5.69 33.89 -1.45
C ASP A 112 5.38 32.58 -2.17
N LYS A 113 4.08 32.22 -2.22
CA LYS A 113 3.62 31.00 -2.88
C LYS A 113 4.08 30.93 -4.34
N LYS A 114 4.23 32.06 -5.03
CA LYS A 114 4.69 32.16 -6.44
C LYS A 114 6.18 32.42 -6.60
N GLY A 115 6.90 32.65 -5.50
CA GLY A 115 8.34 32.87 -5.49
C GLY A 115 9.16 31.62 -5.82
N ASP A 116 10.46 31.84 -6.04
CA ASP A 116 11.44 30.78 -6.27
C ASP A 116 11.95 30.18 -4.95
N PHE A 117 12.44 28.95 -5.01
CA PHE A 117 13.02 28.30 -3.83
C PHE A 117 14.36 28.93 -3.46
N ALA A 118 14.50 29.33 -2.19
CA ALA A 118 15.76 29.73 -1.58
C ALA A 118 16.08 28.84 -0.36
N PRO A 119 17.36 28.55 -0.09
CA PRO A 119 17.77 27.87 1.14
C PRO A 119 17.38 28.66 2.38
N VAL A 120 16.84 27.99 3.39
CA VAL A 120 16.53 28.56 4.70
C VAL A 120 16.99 27.62 5.81
N SER A 121 17.19 28.14 7.03
CA SER A 121 17.53 27.31 8.19
C SER A 121 16.35 26.44 8.62
N TRP A 122 16.63 25.35 9.34
CA TRP A 122 15.58 24.54 9.99
C TRP A 122 14.69 25.37 10.91
N LYS A 123 15.27 26.30 11.68
CA LYS A 123 14.48 27.23 12.51
C LYS A 123 13.47 28.00 11.65
N ARG A 124 13.92 28.60 10.54
CA ARG A 124 13.05 29.37 9.64
C ARG A 124 11.97 28.49 8.98
N ALA A 125 12.34 27.28 8.56
CA ALA A 125 11.41 26.32 7.99
C ALA A 125 10.28 25.98 8.99
N PHE A 126 10.63 25.65 10.23
CA PHE A 126 9.62 25.36 11.25
C PHE A 126 8.84 26.59 11.71
N ASP A 127 9.44 27.80 11.70
CA ASP A 127 8.72 29.04 11.99
C ASP A 127 7.58 29.27 10.98
N GLU A 128 7.82 29.01 9.69
CA GLU A 128 6.75 29.09 8.66
C GLU A 128 5.74 27.95 8.80
N MET A 129 6.17 26.72 9.08
CA MET A 129 5.24 25.62 9.35
C MET A 129 4.31 25.93 10.51
N GLU A 130 4.86 26.41 11.64
CA GLU A 130 4.07 26.76 12.82
C GLU A 130 3.04 27.84 12.51
N LYS A 131 3.47 28.92 11.84
CA LYS A 131 2.58 30.01 11.41
C LYS A 131 1.41 29.48 10.56
N HIS A 132 1.70 28.68 9.54
CA HIS A 132 0.67 28.18 8.62
C HIS A 132 -0.23 27.10 9.24
N ILE A 133 0.30 26.30 10.18
CA ILE A 133 -0.52 25.37 10.98
C ILE A 133 -1.47 26.16 11.90
N ARG A 134 -1.00 27.22 12.56
CA ARG A 134 -1.86 28.07 13.40
C ARG A 134 -2.96 28.74 12.58
N ILE A 135 -2.67 29.18 11.36
CA ILE A 135 -3.68 29.69 10.41
C ILE A 135 -4.71 28.59 10.10
N ALA A 136 -4.25 27.38 9.75
CA ALA A 136 -5.13 26.26 9.44
C ALA A 136 -6.06 25.90 10.62
N LEU A 137 -5.53 25.79 11.84
CA LEU A 137 -6.31 25.53 13.05
C LEU A 137 -7.34 26.63 13.31
N LYS A 138 -6.95 27.90 13.16
CA LYS A 138 -7.86 29.02 13.38
C LYS A 138 -9.02 29.04 12.37
N GLU A 139 -8.74 28.77 11.10
CA GLU A 139 -9.75 28.91 10.03
C GLU A 139 -10.61 27.66 9.84
N LYS A 140 -10.04 26.47 10.06
CA LYS A 140 -10.64 25.20 9.69
C LYS A 140 -10.62 24.15 10.81
N GLY A 141 -10.07 24.50 11.97
CA GLY A 141 -9.87 23.53 13.06
C GLY A 141 -8.91 22.40 12.66
N PRO A 142 -8.97 21.26 13.35
CA PRO A 142 -8.11 20.10 13.08
C PRO A 142 -8.17 19.59 11.64
N GLU A 143 -9.35 19.64 11.01
CA GLU A 143 -9.58 19.13 9.65
C GLU A 143 -8.93 20.00 8.56
N GLY A 144 -8.41 21.17 8.94
CA GLY A 144 -7.60 22.05 8.10
C GLY A 144 -6.15 21.61 7.87
N ILE A 145 -5.68 20.61 8.64
CA ILE A 145 -4.32 20.09 8.60
C ILE A 145 -4.37 18.67 8.05
N GLY A 146 -3.75 18.43 6.88
CA GLY A 146 -3.70 17.11 6.23
C GLY A 146 -2.28 16.58 6.00
N ILE A 147 -2.11 15.27 6.00
CA ILE A 147 -0.81 14.60 5.79
C ILE A 147 -0.94 13.51 4.74
N PHE A 148 -0.03 13.54 3.78
CA PHE A 148 0.20 12.44 2.85
C PHE A 148 1.30 11.55 3.43
N ALA A 149 0.90 10.48 4.13
CA ALA A 149 1.82 9.53 4.76
C ALA A 149 2.32 8.47 3.76
N SER A 150 3.17 7.54 4.20
CA SER A 150 3.64 6.47 3.32
C SER A 150 3.79 5.09 3.97
N GLY A 151 3.46 4.04 3.21
CA GLY A 151 3.91 2.66 3.48
C GLY A 151 5.42 2.42 3.29
N GLN A 152 6.20 3.50 3.19
CA GLN A 152 7.66 3.48 3.16
C GLN A 152 8.28 4.22 4.36
N HIS A 153 7.44 4.78 5.24
CA HIS A 153 7.89 5.17 6.57
C HIS A 153 8.45 3.95 7.29
N THR A 154 9.48 4.14 8.10
CA THR A 154 9.76 3.15 9.15
C THR A 154 8.53 3.02 10.06
N ILE A 155 8.40 1.89 10.76
CA ILE A 155 7.32 1.70 11.74
C ILE A 155 7.24 2.89 12.71
N MET A 156 8.41 3.32 13.23
CA MET A 156 8.54 4.42 14.19
C MET A 156 8.15 5.78 13.58
N GLU A 157 8.47 6.04 12.31
CA GLU A 157 8.06 7.27 11.61
C GLU A 157 6.55 7.34 11.40
N GLY A 158 5.93 6.23 10.98
CA GLY A 158 4.48 6.16 10.85
C GLY A 158 3.80 6.39 12.19
N TYR A 159 4.34 5.81 13.26
CA TYR A 159 3.80 5.95 14.60
C TYR A 159 3.98 7.37 15.17
N ALA A 160 5.13 8.01 14.97
CA ALA A 160 5.35 9.39 15.38
C ALA A 160 4.38 10.36 14.67
N ALA A 161 4.22 10.20 13.35
CA ALA A 161 3.25 10.97 12.58
C ALA A 161 1.82 10.75 13.06
N LEU A 162 1.44 9.49 13.34
CA LEU A 162 0.12 9.13 13.86
C LEU A 162 -0.17 9.80 15.20
N LYS A 163 0.76 9.71 16.16
CA LYS A 163 0.62 10.32 17.50
C LYS A 163 0.42 11.83 17.38
N MET A 164 1.29 12.51 16.65
CA MET A 164 1.21 13.96 16.53
C MET A 164 -0.08 14.41 15.83
N MET A 165 -0.50 13.71 14.76
CA MET A 165 -1.72 14.04 14.05
C MET A 165 -2.98 13.81 14.90
N LYS A 166 -3.11 12.63 15.51
CA LYS A 166 -4.36 12.23 16.18
C LYS A 166 -4.47 12.72 17.62
N ALA A 167 -3.37 12.76 18.38
CA ALA A 167 -3.36 13.23 19.77
C ALA A 167 -2.94 14.70 19.92
N GLY A 168 -2.00 15.15 19.09
CA GLY A 168 -1.57 16.54 19.07
C GLY A 168 -2.61 17.41 18.37
N PHE A 169 -2.60 17.42 17.03
CA PHE A 169 -3.49 18.26 16.23
C PHE A 169 -4.96 17.84 16.28
N ARG A 170 -5.28 16.67 16.85
CA ARG A 170 -6.63 16.07 16.87
C ARG A 170 -7.24 15.93 15.47
N SER A 171 -6.38 15.79 14.47
CA SER A 171 -6.73 15.64 13.07
C SER A 171 -6.64 14.18 12.65
N ASN A 172 -7.69 13.70 12.00
CA ASN A 172 -7.71 12.41 11.33
C ASN A 172 -7.36 12.51 9.84
N ALA A 173 -6.95 13.67 9.32
CA ALA A 173 -6.50 13.81 7.94
C ALA A 173 -5.04 13.32 7.76
N ILE A 174 -4.77 12.08 8.16
CA ILE A 174 -3.53 11.36 7.87
C ILE A 174 -3.90 10.14 7.05
N ASP A 175 -3.47 10.08 5.80
CA ASP A 175 -3.73 8.91 4.95
C ASP A 175 -2.50 8.62 4.06
N PRO A 176 -2.13 7.36 3.87
CA PRO A 176 -0.88 7.03 3.24
C PRO A 176 -1.06 6.78 1.74
N ASN A 177 0.02 6.86 0.96
CA ASN A 177 0.00 6.33 -0.42
C ASN A 177 -0.31 4.82 -0.50
N ALA A 178 -0.28 4.09 0.63
CA ALA A 178 -0.80 2.73 0.71
C ALA A 178 -2.33 2.66 0.53
N ARG A 179 -3.07 3.77 0.62
CA ARG A 179 -4.48 3.88 0.18
C ARG A 179 -4.63 3.57 -1.30
N HIS A 180 -3.70 4.04 -2.13
CA HIS A 180 -3.64 3.71 -3.56
C HIS A 180 -3.21 2.26 -3.82
N CYS A 181 -2.88 1.49 -2.79
CA CYS A 181 -2.23 0.17 -2.92
C CYS A 181 -3.02 -0.97 -2.26
N MET A 182 -3.24 -0.93 -0.95
CA MET A 182 -3.67 -2.08 -0.16
C MET A 182 -5.06 -1.93 0.46
N ALA A 183 -5.67 -0.75 0.40
CA ALA A 183 -6.93 -0.49 1.11
C ALA A 183 -8.07 -1.44 0.71
N SER A 184 -8.19 -1.80 -0.57
CA SER A 184 -9.17 -2.80 -1.04
C SER A 184 -8.93 -4.19 -0.44
N ALA A 185 -7.67 -4.60 -0.30
CA ALA A 185 -7.32 -5.86 0.37
C ALA A 185 -7.62 -5.81 1.87
N VAL A 186 -7.26 -4.72 2.55
CA VAL A 186 -7.56 -4.48 3.98
C VAL A 186 -9.06 -4.61 4.26
N VAL A 187 -9.89 -3.90 3.49
CA VAL A 187 -11.35 -3.99 3.67
C VAL A 187 -11.86 -5.38 3.33
N GLY A 188 -11.29 -6.05 2.32
CA GLY A 188 -11.56 -7.46 2.02
C GLY A 188 -11.27 -8.38 3.21
N PHE A 189 -10.10 -8.21 3.87
CA PHE A 189 -9.74 -8.96 5.07
C PHE A 189 -10.70 -8.68 6.24
N TYR A 190 -11.07 -7.43 6.49
CA TYR A 190 -12.04 -7.07 7.53
C TYR A 190 -13.41 -7.66 7.29
N GLN A 191 -13.89 -7.63 6.05
CA GLN A 191 -15.18 -8.21 5.72
C GLN A 191 -15.14 -9.74 5.80
N THR A 192 -14.07 -10.39 5.37
CA THR A 192 -14.00 -11.86 5.34
C THR A 192 -13.61 -12.48 6.70
N PHE A 193 -12.54 -11.99 7.33
CA PHE A 193 -11.94 -12.59 8.52
C PHE A 193 -12.15 -11.77 9.80
N GLY A 194 -12.43 -10.47 9.68
CA GLY A 194 -12.56 -9.54 10.81
C GLY A 194 -11.23 -9.05 11.40
N ILE A 195 -10.12 -9.29 10.70
CA ILE A 195 -8.76 -8.90 11.07
C ILE A 195 -7.91 -8.84 9.79
N ASP A 196 -6.94 -7.94 9.71
CA ASP A 196 -6.13 -7.69 8.51
C ASP A 196 -5.09 -8.79 8.26
N GLU A 197 -4.48 -8.71 7.08
CA GLU A 197 -3.29 -9.41 6.60
C GLU A 197 -3.49 -10.88 6.20
N PRO A 198 -2.66 -11.41 5.28
CA PRO A 198 -2.76 -12.80 4.83
C PRO A 198 -2.76 -13.79 6.00
N SER A 199 -3.44 -14.92 5.82
CA SER A 199 -3.35 -16.04 6.77
C SER A 199 -2.16 -16.95 6.47
N GLY A 200 -1.73 -17.06 5.21
CA GLY A 200 -0.56 -17.85 4.79
C GLY A 200 0.78 -17.11 4.88
N CYS A 201 1.85 -17.71 4.36
CA CYS A 201 3.19 -17.12 4.30
C CYS A 201 3.90 -17.49 2.98
N TYR A 202 5.12 -17.01 2.73
CA TYR A 202 5.79 -17.32 1.47
C TYR A 202 6.14 -18.80 1.30
N ASP A 203 6.20 -19.57 2.39
CA ASP A 203 6.47 -21.01 2.36
C ASP A 203 5.38 -21.81 1.62
N ASP A 204 4.20 -21.19 1.41
CA ASP A 204 3.15 -21.75 0.57
C ASP A 204 3.61 -21.96 -0.88
N ILE A 205 4.60 -21.18 -1.36
CA ILE A 205 5.14 -21.32 -2.73
C ILE A 205 5.82 -22.68 -2.90
N GLU A 206 6.66 -23.11 -1.97
CA GLU A 206 7.37 -24.39 -2.07
C GLU A 206 6.43 -25.60 -1.88
N LEU A 207 5.28 -25.39 -1.25
CA LEU A 207 4.36 -26.45 -0.86
C LEU A 207 3.18 -26.65 -1.80
N THR A 208 2.93 -25.71 -2.72
CA THR A 208 1.75 -25.73 -3.58
C THR A 208 1.94 -26.55 -4.86
N ASP A 209 0.84 -27.01 -5.45
CA ASP A 209 0.81 -27.70 -6.74
C ASP A 209 0.32 -26.78 -7.86
N THR A 210 -0.37 -25.69 -7.54
CA THR A 210 -0.82 -24.70 -8.53
C THR A 210 -0.64 -23.30 -8.01
N ILE A 211 0.02 -22.46 -8.81
CA ILE A 211 0.14 -21.03 -8.58
C ILE A 211 -0.77 -20.31 -9.57
N VAL A 212 -1.68 -19.47 -9.09
CA VAL A 212 -2.55 -18.64 -9.93
C VAL A 212 -2.25 -17.17 -9.67
N THR A 213 -1.79 -16.43 -10.68
CA THR A 213 -1.54 -14.99 -10.57
C THR A 213 -2.71 -14.19 -11.15
N TRP A 214 -3.47 -13.52 -10.28
CA TRP A 214 -4.62 -12.67 -10.62
C TRP A 214 -4.18 -11.21 -10.79
N GLY A 215 -3.83 -10.84 -12.01
CA GLY A 215 -3.35 -9.50 -12.38
C GLY A 215 -2.00 -9.12 -11.75
N SER A 216 -1.23 -10.10 -11.29
CA SER A 216 0.08 -9.91 -10.68
C SER A 216 1.21 -10.18 -11.66
N ASN A 217 1.89 -9.14 -12.13
CA ASN A 217 3.18 -9.28 -12.82
C ASN A 217 4.29 -9.51 -11.77
N MET A 218 4.31 -10.70 -11.16
CA MET A 218 5.28 -11.04 -10.11
C MET A 218 6.72 -11.00 -10.62
N ALA A 219 6.95 -11.29 -11.90
CA ALA A 219 8.28 -11.31 -12.51
C ALA A 219 9.00 -9.96 -12.40
N GLU A 220 8.26 -8.85 -12.43
CA GLU A 220 8.83 -7.50 -12.35
C GLU A 220 8.59 -6.79 -11.00
N MET A 221 7.47 -7.10 -10.32
CA MET A 221 7.05 -6.39 -9.10
C MET A 221 7.38 -7.14 -7.80
N HIS A 222 7.50 -8.47 -7.85
CA HIS A 222 7.93 -9.31 -6.73
C HIS A 222 8.96 -10.36 -7.19
N PRO A 223 10.10 -9.93 -7.77
CA PRO A 223 10.93 -10.84 -8.58
C PRO A 223 11.52 -12.02 -7.79
N ILE A 224 11.78 -11.84 -6.49
CA ILE A 224 12.27 -12.93 -5.65
C ILE A 224 11.19 -13.95 -5.30
N LEU A 225 9.94 -13.52 -5.12
CA LEU A 225 8.83 -14.48 -5.00
C LEU A 225 8.61 -15.21 -6.33
N TRP A 226 8.75 -14.51 -7.45
CA TRP A 226 8.70 -15.15 -8.77
C TRP A 226 9.86 -16.13 -8.99
N SER A 227 11.05 -15.84 -8.48
CA SER A 227 12.17 -16.78 -8.48
C SER A 227 11.84 -18.06 -7.71
N ARG A 228 11.16 -17.95 -6.56
CA ARG A 228 10.69 -19.12 -5.78
C ARG A 228 9.60 -19.91 -6.53
N VAL A 229 8.66 -19.21 -7.19
CA VAL A 229 7.66 -19.85 -8.06
C VAL A 229 8.33 -20.58 -9.23
N THR A 230 9.34 -19.96 -9.83
CA THR A 230 10.12 -20.55 -10.93
C THR A 230 10.84 -21.81 -10.46
N ASP A 231 11.51 -21.75 -9.32
CA ASP A 231 12.19 -22.91 -8.72
C ASP A 231 11.20 -24.06 -8.44
N ARG A 232 10.05 -23.76 -7.82
CA ARG A 232 8.99 -24.74 -7.56
C ARG A 232 8.47 -25.38 -8.86
N LYS A 233 8.19 -24.57 -9.88
CA LYS A 233 7.69 -25.05 -11.18
C LYS A 233 8.72 -25.91 -11.91
N LEU A 234 9.98 -25.48 -11.97
CA LEU A 234 11.03 -26.18 -12.71
C LEU A 234 11.51 -27.44 -12.00
N SER A 235 11.43 -27.50 -10.66
CA SER A 235 11.78 -28.69 -9.88
C SER A 235 10.73 -29.81 -9.94
N ASN A 236 9.48 -29.51 -10.32
CA ASN A 236 8.43 -30.51 -10.51
C ASN A 236 7.40 -30.06 -11.57
N PRO A 237 7.79 -30.01 -12.86
CA PRO A 237 6.97 -29.41 -13.92
C PRO A 237 5.69 -30.20 -14.25
N ASP A 238 5.67 -31.50 -13.95
CA ASP A 238 4.55 -32.39 -14.21
C ASP A 238 3.39 -32.10 -13.25
N ARG A 239 3.68 -31.98 -11.94
CA ARG A 239 2.67 -31.70 -10.91
C ARG A 239 2.37 -30.21 -10.78
N VAL A 240 3.41 -29.37 -10.75
CA VAL A 240 3.27 -27.94 -10.46
C VAL A 240 2.79 -27.19 -11.70
N LYS A 241 1.69 -26.45 -11.58
CA LYS A 241 1.14 -25.64 -12.66
C LYS A 241 1.11 -24.16 -12.32
N VAL A 242 1.31 -23.31 -13.31
CA VAL A 242 1.28 -21.85 -13.18
C VAL A 242 0.23 -21.31 -14.15
N ILE A 243 -0.77 -20.60 -13.64
CA ILE A 243 -1.75 -19.86 -14.44
C ILE A 243 -1.49 -18.37 -14.26
N ASN A 244 -1.31 -17.65 -15.36
CA ASN A 244 -1.25 -16.20 -15.36
C ASN A 244 -2.52 -15.59 -15.94
N ILE A 245 -3.23 -14.82 -15.12
CA ILE A 245 -4.44 -14.08 -15.49
C ILE A 245 -4.09 -12.60 -15.52
N SER A 246 -4.22 -11.94 -16.66
CA SER A 246 -3.82 -10.54 -16.82
C SER A 246 -4.65 -9.83 -17.90
N THR A 247 -4.60 -8.50 -17.95
CA THR A 247 -5.21 -7.71 -19.05
C THR A 247 -4.28 -7.54 -20.24
N TYR A 248 -3.00 -7.90 -20.10
CA TYR A 248 -2.01 -7.91 -21.18
C TYR A 248 -0.89 -8.91 -20.86
N ARG A 249 -0.21 -9.39 -21.91
CA ARG A 249 0.91 -10.30 -21.76
C ARG A 249 2.15 -9.58 -21.21
N HIS A 250 2.83 -10.20 -20.27
CA HIS A 250 4.07 -9.70 -19.65
C HIS A 250 4.94 -10.87 -19.18
N ARG A 251 6.11 -10.60 -18.57
CA ARG A 251 7.12 -11.62 -18.24
C ARG A 251 6.63 -12.78 -17.35
N THR A 252 5.63 -12.58 -16.50
CA THR A 252 5.00 -13.69 -15.75
C THR A 252 4.35 -14.73 -16.68
N SER A 253 3.84 -14.32 -17.85
CA SER A 253 3.28 -15.23 -18.85
C SER A 253 4.32 -16.18 -19.46
N ASP A 254 5.61 -15.83 -19.42
CA ASP A 254 6.64 -16.63 -20.09
C ASP A 254 6.94 -17.97 -19.39
N LEU A 255 6.53 -18.13 -18.12
CA LEU A 255 6.60 -19.40 -17.37
C LEU A 255 5.22 -20.09 -17.26
N ALA A 256 4.14 -19.39 -17.56
CA ALA A 256 2.79 -19.88 -17.28
C ALA A 256 2.45 -21.08 -18.19
N ASP A 257 1.88 -22.13 -17.60
CA ASP A 257 1.25 -23.23 -18.35
C ASP A 257 -0.01 -22.73 -19.08
N ILE A 258 -0.73 -21.79 -18.47
CA ILE A 258 -1.93 -21.17 -19.04
C ILE A 258 -1.85 -19.65 -18.89
N GLU A 259 -2.02 -18.94 -20.00
CA GLU A 259 -2.21 -17.49 -20.03
C GLU A 259 -3.67 -17.16 -20.39
N ILE A 260 -4.34 -16.43 -19.49
CA ILE A 260 -5.70 -15.91 -19.68
C ILE A 260 -5.61 -14.39 -19.78
N ILE A 261 -5.86 -13.86 -20.98
CA ILE A 261 -5.97 -12.42 -21.20
C ILE A 261 -7.44 -12.02 -21.11
N PHE A 262 -7.80 -11.24 -20.09
CA PHE A 262 -9.18 -10.89 -19.81
C PHE A 262 -9.48 -9.39 -19.99
N THR A 263 -10.74 -9.09 -20.32
CA THR A 263 -11.24 -7.71 -20.43
C THR A 263 -11.15 -7.02 -19.06
N PRO A 264 -10.62 -5.78 -18.97
CA PRO A 264 -10.52 -5.08 -17.69
C PRO A 264 -11.85 -5.08 -16.92
N ASN A 265 -11.78 -5.37 -15.61
CA ASN A 265 -12.91 -5.38 -14.66
C ASN A 265 -13.80 -6.65 -14.67
N THR A 266 -13.57 -7.62 -15.56
CA THR A 266 -14.38 -8.86 -15.61
C THR A 266 -13.82 -10.01 -14.77
N ASP A 267 -12.74 -9.79 -14.02
CA ASP A 267 -12.22 -10.73 -13.01
C ASP A 267 -13.25 -11.03 -11.90
N LEU A 268 -14.16 -10.09 -11.61
CA LEU A 268 -15.37 -10.36 -10.80
C LEU A 268 -16.19 -11.53 -11.36
N ALA A 269 -16.42 -11.55 -12.68
CA ALA A 269 -17.18 -12.59 -13.34
C ALA A 269 -16.39 -13.91 -13.40
N LEU A 270 -15.07 -13.85 -13.58
CA LEU A 270 -14.20 -15.04 -13.56
C LEU A 270 -14.20 -15.73 -12.19
N TRP A 271 -14.13 -14.99 -11.08
CA TRP A 271 -14.24 -15.60 -9.75
C TRP A 271 -15.62 -16.23 -9.51
N ASN A 272 -16.69 -15.54 -9.91
CA ASN A 272 -18.04 -16.06 -9.79
C ASN A 272 -18.28 -17.27 -10.70
N TYR A 273 -17.63 -17.34 -11.86
CA TYR A 273 -17.63 -18.52 -12.72
C TYR A 273 -17.05 -19.74 -12.00
N ILE A 274 -15.86 -19.61 -11.39
CA ILE A 274 -15.24 -20.73 -10.66
C ILE A 274 -16.15 -21.18 -9.50
N ALA A 275 -16.74 -20.23 -8.76
CA ALA A 275 -17.70 -20.55 -7.71
C ALA A 275 -18.96 -21.23 -8.25
N ARG A 276 -19.48 -20.79 -9.41
CA ARG A 276 -20.61 -21.44 -10.09
C ARG A 276 -20.26 -22.86 -10.51
N GLU A 277 -19.09 -23.10 -11.09
CA GLU A 277 -18.66 -24.45 -11.47
C GLU A 277 -18.64 -25.38 -10.26
N ILE A 278 -18.13 -24.91 -9.11
CA ILE A 278 -18.17 -25.66 -7.85
C ILE A 278 -19.62 -25.92 -7.40
N VAL A 279 -20.48 -24.90 -7.38
CA VAL A 279 -21.82 -24.99 -6.78
C VAL A 279 -22.83 -25.75 -7.65
N TYR A 280 -22.79 -25.56 -8.97
CA TYR A 280 -23.78 -26.12 -9.89
C TYR A 280 -23.31 -27.40 -10.56
N ASN A 281 -22.05 -27.43 -11.00
CA ASN A 281 -21.56 -28.49 -11.88
C ASN A 281 -20.77 -29.55 -11.10
N ARG A 282 -20.08 -29.16 -10.03
CA ARG A 282 -19.23 -30.04 -9.19
C ARG A 282 -19.54 -29.92 -7.69
N PRO A 283 -20.82 -29.99 -7.25
CA PRO A 283 -21.20 -29.78 -5.86
C PRO A 283 -20.58 -30.80 -4.89
N GLU A 284 -20.14 -31.95 -5.38
CA GLU A 284 -19.42 -32.97 -4.61
C GLU A 284 -18.01 -32.53 -4.18
N ALA A 285 -17.47 -31.47 -4.78
CA ALA A 285 -16.18 -30.90 -4.41
C ALA A 285 -16.26 -29.95 -3.19
N ILE A 286 -17.46 -29.53 -2.79
CA ILE A 286 -17.65 -28.64 -1.64
C ILE A 286 -17.33 -29.40 -0.36
N ASP A 287 -16.43 -28.83 0.46
CA ASP A 287 -16.18 -29.31 1.82
C ASP A 287 -17.28 -28.81 2.76
N TRP A 288 -18.37 -29.56 2.82
CA TRP A 288 -19.56 -29.19 3.59
C TRP A 288 -19.35 -29.18 5.10
N ASP A 289 -18.41 -29.97 5.61
CA ASP A 289 -18.10 -29.98 7.04
C ASP A 289 -17.42 -28.66 7.42
N PHE A 290 -16.41 -28.25 6.65
CA PHE A 290 -15.78 -26.95 6.80
C PHE A 290 -16.79 -25.79 6.62
N VAL A 291 -17.60 -25.83 5.56
CA VAL A 291 -18.56 -24.75 5.26
C VAL A 291 -19.59 -24.58 6.38
N LYS A 292 -20.21 -25.66 6.86
CA LYS A 292 -21.23 -25.59 7.92
C LYS A 292 -20.65 -25.08 9.24
N GLU A 293 -19.45 -25.54 9.59
CA GLU A 293 -18.82 -25.16 10.85
C GLU A 293 -18.31 -23.70 10.80
N HIS A 294 -17.62 -23.32 9.74
CA HIS A 294 -16.78 -22.11 9.74
C HIS A 294 -17.26 -20.96 8.87
N ILE A 295 -18.26 -21.16 8.02
CA ILE A 295 -18.63 -20.17 7.00
C ILE A 295 -20.07 -19.68 7.22
N VAL A 296 -20.28 -18.40 6.92
CA VAL A 296 -21.60 -17.85 6.61
C VAL A 296 -21.59 -17.23 5.22
N PHE A 297 -22.75 -17.22 4.57
CA PHE A 297 -22.94 -16.56 3.28
C PHE A 297 -23.47 -15.15 3.54
N ALA A 298 -22.99 -14.17 2.77
CA ALA A 298 -23.36 -12.77 2.96
C ALA A 298 -23.60 -12.06 1.62
N ALA A 299 -24.49 -11.06 1.64
CA ALA A 299 -24.68 -10.11 0.55
C ALA A 299 -24.41 -8.68 1.04
N SER A 300 -24.23 -7.76 0.11
CA SER A 300 -24.06 -6.33 0.38
C SER A 300 -24.80 -5.50 -0.67
N PRO A 301 -25.09 -4.21 -0.39
CA PRO A 301 -25.66 -3.32 -1.40
C PRO A 301 -24.75 -3.27 -2.64
N ILE A 302 -25.38 -3.27 -3.83
CA ILE A 302 -24.65 -3.29 -5.10
C ILE A 302 -24.49 -1.89 -5.73
N ASN A 303 -25.43 -0.98 -5.43
CA ASN A 303 -25.49 0.38 -5.96
C ASN A 303 -24.61 1.35 -5.15
N ILE A 304 -23.31 1.08 -5.09
CA ILE A 304 -22.38 1.78 -4.17
C ILE A 304 -21.61 2.96 -4.79
N GLY A 305 -21.85 3.30 -6.06
CA GLY A 305 -21.12 4.35 -6.76
C GLY A 305 -19.69 3.95 -7.15
N TYR A 306 -18.81 4.94 -7.27
CA TYR A 306 -17.43 4.84 -7.74
C TYR A 306 -16.44 5.78 -6.98
N GLY A 307 -16.87 6.34 -5.84
CA GLY A 307 -16.04 7.17 -4.95
C GLY A 307 -15.48 8.44 -5.62
N MET A 308 -16.21 8.97 -6.60
CA MET A 308 -15.89 10.27 -7.23
C MET A 308 -16.59 11.41 -6.49
N ARG A 309 -16.42 12.65 -6.98
CA ARG A 309 -17.08 13.83 -6.39
C ARG A 309 -18.59 13.77 -6.55
N LYS A 310 -19.30 14.28 -5.54
CA LYS A 310 -20.76 14.46 -5.52
C LYS A 310 -21.22 15.80 -6.05
N SER A 311 -22.47 15.85 -6.52
CA SER A 311 -23.07 17.04 -7.13
C SER A 311 -23.17 18.24 -6.17
N ASP A 312 -23.16 17.99 -4.87
CA ASP A 312 -23.23 19.02 -3.84
C ASP A 312 -21.87 19.59 -3.43
N GLU A 313 -20.76 18.97 -3.87
CA GLU A 313 -19.40 19.42 -3.55
C GLU A 313 -19.03 20.73 -4.25
N LYS A 314 -18.21 21.55 -3.57
CA LYS A 314 -17.90 22.92 -3.99
C LYS A 314 -17.29 22.99 -5.39
N SER A 315 -16.24 22.23 -5.67
CA SER A 315 -15.58 22.28 -7.00
C SER A 315 -16.47 21.82 -8.16
N ILE A 316 -17.51 21.01 -7.89
CA ILE A 316 -18.52 20.66 -8.90
C ILE A 316 -19.45 21.86 -9.15
N LYS A 317 -19.97 22.49 -8.09
CA LYS A 317 -20.82 23.69 -8.18
C LYS A 317 -20.10 24.89 -8.80
N ASP A 318 -18.82 25.04 -8.54
CA ASP A 318 -17.96 26.09 -9.11
C ASP A 318 -17.60 25.82 -10.59
N GLY A 319 -18.00 24.68 -11.17
CA GLY A 319 -17.71 24.36 -12.57
C GLY A 319 -16.24 24.11 -12.87
N LYS A 320 -15.46 23.59 -11.89
CA LYS A 320 -14.01 23.34 -12.09
C LYS A 320 -13.69 22.14 -12.98
N TYR A 321 -14.70 21.30 -13.27
CA TYR A 321 -14.56 20.10 -14.09
C TYR A 321 -15.15 20.32 -15.48
N SER A 322 -14.46 19.83 -16.50
CA SER A 322 -14.91 19.95 -17.88
C SER A 322 -16.17 19.11 -18.15
N LYS A 323 -16.89 19.43 -19.22
CA LYS A 323 -18.04 18.61 -19.66
C LYS A 323 -17.64 17.16 -19.90
N ALA A 324 -16.46 16.93 -20.48
CA ALA A 324 -15.92 15.60 -20.72
C ALA A 324 -15.73 14.84 -19.39
N GLU A 325 -15.11 15.44 -18.38
CA GLU A 325 -14.93 14.81 -17.07
C GLU A 325 -16.27 14.48 -16.39
N MET A 326 -17.25 15.38 -16.53
CA MET A 326 -18.59 15.17 -15.98
C MET A 326 -19.33 13.96 -16.55
N GLU A 327 -19.00 13.50 -17.77
CA GLU A 327 -19.52 12.23 -18.34
C GLU A 327 -19.18 11.02 -17.46
N THR A 328 -18.02 11.05 -16.81
CA THR A 328 -17.59 10.00 -15.88
C THR A 328 -18.03 10.29 -14.46
N ILE A 329 -17.88 11.53 -13.97
CA ILE A 329 -18.22 11.91 -12.58
C ILE A 329 -19.71 11.71 -12.29
N SER A 330 -20.60 12.01 -13.24
CA SER A 330 -22.05 11.84 -13.06
C SER A 330 -22.45 10.39 -12.72
N LYS A 331 -21.66 9.40 -13.12
CA LYS A 331 -21.88 7.99 -12.79
C LYS A 331 -21.73 7.66 -11.31
N GLU A 332 -21.13 8.55 -10.52
CA GLU A 332 -21.15 8.42 -9.06
C GLU A 332 -22.58 8.51 -8.52
N MET A 333 -23.46 9.33 -9.11
CA MET A 333 -24.84 9.45 -8.63
C MET A 333 -25.72 8.32 -9.15
N GLU A 334 -25.61 8.02 -10.44
CA GLU A 334 -26.48 7.05 -11.11
C GLU A 334 -25.87 6.53 -12.40
N LYS A 335 -26.26 5.33 -12.82
CA LYS A 335 -25.86 4.77 -14.11
C LYS A 335 -26.97 3.97 -14.76
N ILE A 336 -26.78 3.70 -16.05
CA ILE A 336 -27.63 2.77 -16.81
C ILE A 336 -26.96 1.40 -16.86
N VAL A 337 -27.75 0.35 -16.62
CA VAL A 337 -27.30 -1.04 -16.70
C VAL A 337 -27.00 -1.39 -18.16
N SER A 338 -25.77 -1.83 -18.42
CA SER A 338 -25.37 -2.27 -19.77
C SER A 338 -25.81 -3.71 -20.07
N GLU A 339 -25.79 -4.07 -21.35
CA GLU A 339 -25.98 -5.46 -21.80
C GLU A 339 -24.95 -6.43 -21.20
N ALA A 340 -23.73 -5.95 -20.91
CA ALA A 340 -22.66 -6.79 -20.39
C ALA A 340 -22.88 -7.16 -18.93
N GLU A 341 -23.40 -6.25 -18.11
CA GLU A 341 -23.63 -6.49 -16.68
C GLU A 341 -25.06 -6.92 -16.33
N ALA A 342 -26.01 -6.75 -17.25
CA ALA A 342 -27.42 -7.10 -17.00
C ALA A 342 -27.62 -8.55 -16.51
N PRO A 343 -26.99 -9.59 -17.10
CA PRO A 343 -27.15 -10.95 -16.58
C PRO A 343 -26.64 -11.10 -15.14
N ALA A 344 -25.52 -10.47 -14.79
CA ALA A 344 -24.98 -10.48 -13.42
C ALA A 344 -25.88 -9.76 -12.40
N LEU A 345 -26.71 -8.82 -12.85
CA LEU A 345 -27.62 -8.03 -12.01
C LEU A 345 -29.07 -8.54 -12.03
N ALA A 346 -29.41 -9.49 -12.89
CA ALA A 346 -30.74 -10.09 -12.96
C ALA A 346 -31.22 -10.71 -11.63
N PRO A 347 -30.38 -11.41 -10.82
CA PRO A 347 -30.79 -11.90 -9.50
C PRO A 347 -31.20 -10.79 -8.51
N TYR A 348 -30.79 -9.55 -8.76
CA TYR A 348 -31.12 -8.36 -7.98
C TYR A 348 -32.31 -7.56 -8.56
N GLY A 349 -32.92 -8.04 -9.64
CA GLY A 349 -34.10 -7.42 -10.26
C GLY A 349 -33.82 -6.35 -11.32
N TYR A 350 -32.59 -6.28 -11.85
CA TYR A 350 -32.22 -5.32 -12.89
C TYR A 350 -32.08 -5.98 -14.27
N LYS A 351 -32.45 -5.26 -15.33
CA LYS A 351 -32.21 -5.60 -16.74
C LYS A 351 -31.48 -4.48 -17.48
N ALA A 352 -30.98 -4.78 -18.67
CA ALA A 352 -30.33 -3.78 -19.53
C ALA A 352 -31.26 -2.58 -19.77
N GLY A 353 -30.69 -1.37 -19.71
CA GLY A 353 -31.42 -0.11 -19.82
C GLY A 353 -32.04 0.39 -18.53
N ASP A 354 -32.12 -0.41 -17.47
CA ASP A 354 -32.60 0.07 -16.16
C ASP A 354 -31.62 1.10 -15.57
N LYS A 355 -32.18 2.05 -14.81
CA LYS A 355 -31.42 3.06 -14.08
C LYS A 355 -31.14 2.60 -12.65
N ILE A 356 -29.87 2.60 -12.26
CA ILE A 356 -29.42 2.36 -10.89
C ILE A 356 -29.02 3.70 -10.26
N VAL A 357 -29.69 4.08 -9.18
CA VAL A 357 -29.31 5.22 -8.33
C VAL A 357 -28.37 4.73 -7.24
N ASN A 358 -27.16 5.27 -7.20
CA ASN A 358 -26.15 4.89 -6.23
C ASN A 358 -26.42 5.53 -4.87
N LYS A 359 -25.98 4.85 -3.82
CA LYS A 359 -26.10 5.26 -2.42
C LYS A 359 -24.77 5.02 -1.71
N ASN A 360 -24.49 5.82 -0.69
CA ASN A 360 -23.38 5.52 0.20
C ASN A 360 -23.74 4.36 1.12
N ALA A 361 -23.29 3.15 0.78
CA ALA A 361 -23.53 1.94 1.56
C ALA A 361 -22.43 1.64 2.59
N GLY A 362 -21.33 2.39 2.58
CA GLY A 362 -20.15 2.11 3.42
C GLY A 362 -19.74 0.63 3.35
N LEU A 363 -19.62 0.01 4.53
CA LEU A 363 -19.25 -1.40 4.67
C LEU A 363 -20.44 -2.32 4.98
N ALA A 364 -21.69 -1.85 4.81
CA ALA A 364 -22.88 -2.61 5.14
C ALA A 364 -22.97 -3.94 4.37
N HIS A 365 -23.35 -5.00 5.08
CA HIS A 365 -23.62 -6.34 4.57
C HIS A 365 -24.48 -7.11 5.57
N TRP A 366 -25.10 -8.19 5.12
CA TRP A 366 -25.97 -9.06 5.91
C TRP A 366 -25.80 -10.52 5.50
N GLU A 367 -26.21 -11.43 6.37
CA GLU A 367 -26.19 -12.87 6.14
C GLU A 367 -27.33 -13.29 5.19
N ILE A 368 -27.04 -14.22 4.27
CA ILE A 368 -27.98 -14.83 3.33
C ILE A 368 -27.89 -16.35 3.42
N SER A 369 -28.88 -17.07 2.88
CA SER A 369 -28.83 -18.53 2.78
C SER A 369 -27.89 -18.99 1.67
N PHE A 370 -27.49 -20.27 1.72
CA PHE A 370 -26.78 -20.90 0.60
C PHE A 370 -27.61 -20.90 -0.69
N GLU A 371 -28.93 -21.06 -0.61
CA GLU A 371 -29.81 -21.00 -1.79
C GLU A 371 -29.84 -19.61 -2.43
N GLU A 372 -29.80 -18.54 -1.65
CA GLU A 372 -29.64 -17.18 -2.18
C GLU A 372 -28.26 -16.98 -2.83
N TYR A 373 -27.20 -17.54 -2.24
CA TYR A 373 -25.87 -17.53 -2.87
C TYR A 373 -25.84 -18.32 -4.19
N LYS A 374 -26.53 -19.46 -4.24
CA LYS A 374 -26.69 -20.27 -5.45
C LYS A 374 -27.44 -19.50 -6.54
N LYS A 375 -28.59 -18.89 -6.21
CA LYS A 375 -29.34 -18.00 -7.10
C LYS A 375 -28.48 -16.85 -7.65
N PHE A 376 -27.62 -16.27 -6.83
CA PHE A 376 -26.67 -15.26 -7.26
C PHE A 376 -25.68 -15.77 -8.33
N LEU A 377 -25.22 -17.02 -8.22
CA LEU A 377 -24.24 -17.62 -9.12
C LEU A 377 -24.83 -18.08 -10.46
N GLU A 378 -26.15 -18.28 -10.55
CA GLU A 378 -26.86 -18.79 -11.72
C GLU A 378 -26.41 -18.15 -13.06
N PRO A 379 -26.28 -16.81 -13.16
CA PRO A 379 -25.97 -16.16 -14.44
C PRO A 379 -24.54 -16.41 -14.93
N TYR A 380 -23.60 -16.80 -14.06
CA TYR A 380 -22.16 -16.87 -14.37
C TYR A 380 -21.76 -18.11 -15.17
N THR A 381 -22.55 -18.49 -16.17
CA THR A 381 -22.26 -19.63 -17.05
C THR A 381 -20.96 -19.41 -17.83
N LEU A 382 -20.36 -20.52 -18.30
CA LEU A 382 -19.16 -20.46 -19.14
C LEU A 382 -19.37 -19.56 -20.36
N ASP A 383 -20.51 -19.66 -21.04
CA ASP A 383 -20.81 -18.87 -22.23
C ASP A 383 -20.91 -17.37 -21.93
N TYR A 384 -21.66 -17.00 -20.88
CA TYR A 384 -21.79 -15.61 -20.48
C TYR A 384 -20.44 -15.02 -20.07
N VAL A 385 -19.72 -15.73 -19.20
CA VAL A 385 -18.45 -15.24 -18.65
C VAL A 385 -17.38 -15.16 -19.74
N ALA A 386 -17.29 -16.15 -20.63
CA ALA A 386 -16.38 -16.12 -21.76
C ALA A 386 -16.68 -14.94 -22.71
N LYS A 387 -17.96 -14.72 -23.02
CA LYS A 387 -18.41 -13.62 -23.90
C LYS A 387 -17.94 -12.25 -23.40
N ILE A 388 -18.08 -11.96 -22.10
CA ILE A 388 -17.72 -10.64 -21.56
C ILE A 388 -16.22 -10.55 -21.21
N SER A 389 -15.59 -11.68 -20.87
CA SER A 389 -14.24 -11.67 -20.30
C SER A 389 -13.12 -11.88 -21.30
N LYS A 390 -13.38 -12.30 -22.55
CA LYS A 390 -12.30 -12.51 -23.53
C LYS A 390 -11.60 -11.20 -23.89
N GLY A 391 -10.40 -11.00 -23.32
CA GLY A 391 -9.64 -9.76 -23.46
C GLY A 391 -8.73 -9.71 -24.67
N ASN A 392 -8.40 -10.85 -25.27
CA ASN A 392 -7.75 -10.90 -26.57
C ASN A 392 -8.81 -11.04 -27.68
N PRO A 393 -9.04 -10.00 -28.50
CA PRO A 393 -10.02 -10.08 -29.58
C PRO A 393 -9.65 -11.15 -30.62
N ASP A 394 -8.36 -11.48 -30.76
CA ASP A 394 -7.85 -12.44 -31.75
C ASP A 394 -7.85 -13.89 -31.27
N GLU A 395 -8.15 -14.13 -29.99
CA GLU A 395 -8.28 -15.48 -29.45
C GLU A 395 -9.63 -16.10 -29.83
N ASP A 396 -9.64 -17.37 -30.23
CA ASP A 396 -10.87 -18.11 -30.45
C ASP A 396 -11.65 -18.28 -29.12
N ILE A 397 -12.97 -18.11 -29.17
CA ILE A 397 -13.80 -18.12 -27.95
C ILE A 397 -13.83 -19.51 -27.29
N GLU A 398 -13.77 -20.59 -28.06
CA GLU A 398 -13.77 -21.96 -27.51
C GLU A 398 -12.42 -22.28 -26.87
N GLU A 399 -11.30 -21.78 -27.43
CA GLU A 399 -10.01 -21.86 -26.75
C GLU A 399 -9.99 -21.07 -25.44
N PHE A 400 -10.58 -19.87 -25.41
CA PHE A 400 -10.72 -19.11 -24.17
C PHE A 400 -11.57 -19.87 -23.14
N LYS A 401 -12.69 -20.47 -23.55
CA LYS A 401 -13.55 -21.29 -22.69
C LYS A 401 -12.80 -22.50 -22.09
N LYS A 402 -12.00 -23.21 -22.88
CA LYS A 402 -11.16 -24.32 -22.40
C LYS A 402 -10.21 -23.87 -21.29
N LYS A 403 -9.60 -22.69 -21.42
CA LYS A 403 -8.73 -22.13 -20.37
C LYS A 403 -9.50 -21.81 -19.09
N LEU A 404 -10.72 -21.30 -19.20
CA LEU A 404 -11.58 -21.04 -18.04
C LEU A 404 -11.98 -22.34 -17.33
N GLN A 405 -12.38 -23.37 -18.08
CA GLN A 405 -12.67 -24.69 -17.52
C GLN A 405 -11.45 -25.27 -16.80
N GLN A 406 -10.27 -25.24 -17.45
CA GLN A 406 -9.05 -25.75 -16.84
C GLN A 406 -8.62 -24.99 -15.58
N LEU A 407 -8.85 -23.67 -15.54
CA LEU A 407 -8.69 -22.85 -14.34
C LEU A 407 -9.58 -23.38 -13.20
N ALA A 408 -10.88 -23.59 -13.45
CA ALA A 408 -11.80 -24.12 -12.45
C ALA A 408 -11.40 -25.55 -12.02
N ASP A 409 -11.03 -26.41 -12.96
CA ASP A 409 -10.63 -27.81 -12.69
C ASP A 409 -9.44 -27.90 -11.73
N TRP A 410 -8.40 -27.08 -11.89
CA TRP A 410 -7.26 -27.09 -10.98
C TRP A 410 -7.58 -26.52 -9.59
N TYR A 411 -8.56 -25.63 -9.46
CA TYR A 411 -9.11 -25.30 -8.14
C TYR A 411 -9.85 -26.51 -7.55
N ILE A 412 -10.71 -27.16 -8.33
CA ILE A 412 -11.64 -28.22 -7.87
C ILE A 412 -10.94 -29.54 -7.52
N GLU A 413 -9.81 -29.88 -8.17
CA GLU A 413 -9.09 -31.14 -7.93
C GLU A 413 -8.80 -31.34 -6.43
N LYS A 414 -9.36 -32.40 -5.83
CA LYS A 414 -9.43 -32.62 -4.37
C LYS A 414 -8.08 -32.49 -3.65
N ASP A 415 -7.07 -33.21 -4.12
CA ASP A 415 -5.75 -33.28 -3.48
C ASP A 415 -4.74 -32.26 -4.03
N ARG A 416 -5.19 -31.36 -4.92
CA ARG A 416 -4.34 -30.31 -5.48
C ARG A 416 -4.28 -29.10 -4.56
N LYS A 417 -3.07 -28.77 -4.10
CA LYS A 417 -2.81 -27.55 -3.34
C LYS A 417 -2.76 -26.34 -4.27
N VAL A 418 -3.43 -25.25 -3.91
CA VAL A 418 -3.57 -24.07 -4.78
C VAL A 418 -3.30 -22.79 -4.01
N VAL A 419 -2.39 -21.96 -4.52
CA VAL A 419 -2.14 -20.61 -4.02
C VAL A 419 -2.52 -19.58 -5.08
N SER A 420 -3.35 -18.62 -4.67
CA SER A 420 -3.76 -17.50 -5.52
C SER A 420 -3.03 -16.23 -5.08
N PHE A 421 -2.28 -15.60 -5.98
CA PHE A 421 -1.60 -14.33 -5.74
C PHE A 421 -2.24 -13.19 -6.52
N TRP A 422 -2.60 -12.10 -5.83
CA TRP A 422 -3.01 -10.86 -6.48
C TRP A 422 -2.24 -9.66 -5.94
N THR A 423 -2.21 -8.59 -6.75
CA THR A 423 -1.59 -7.31 -6.39
C THR A 423 -2.51 -6.17 -6.82
N MET A 424 -2.06 -5.26 -7.68
CA MET A 424 -2.82 -4.06 -8.03
C MET A 424 -3.92 -4.32 -9.06
N GLY A 425 -3.90 -5.43 -9.79
CA GLY A 425 -5.00 -5.79 -10.70
C GLY A 425 -6.34 -5.89 -9.96
N MET A 426 -6.33 -6.56 -8.80
CA MET A 426 -7.50 -6.68 -7.93
C MET A 426 -7.68 -5.51 -6.95
N ASN A 427 -6.60 -4.86 -6.49
CA ASN A 427 -6.73 -3.81 -5.48
C ASN A 427 -7.06 -2.42 -6.07
N GLN A 428 -6.38 -2.03 -7.14
CA GLN A 428 -6.63 -0.78 -7.88
C GLN A 428 -7.77 -1.03 -8.86
N HIS A 429 -8.97 -1.16 -8.30
CA HIS A 429 -10.17 -1.62 -8.97
C HIS A 429 -11.38 -0.93 -8.33
N THR A 430 -12.33 -0.40 -9.12
CA THR A 430 -13.53 0.27 -8.56
C THR A 430 -14.47 -0.64 -7.77
N ARG A 431 -14.23 -1.95 -7.85
CA ARG A 431 -14.80 -3.02 -6.99
C ARG A 431 -13.72 -3.86 -6.31
N GLY A 432 -12.60 -3.25 -5.94
CA GLY A 432 -11.42 -3.97 -5.43
C GLY A 432 -11.68 -4.76 -4.16
N THR A 433 -12.47 -4.20 -3.23
CA THR A 433 -12.91 -4.95 -2.04
C THR A 433 -13.72 -6.19 -2.42
N TRP A 434 -14.58 -6.09 -3.44
CA TRP A 434 -15.41 -7.22 -3.87
C TRP A 434 -14.58 -8.34 -4.45
N VAL A 435 -13.70 -8.04 -5.40
CA VAL A 435 -12.89 -9.08 -6.03
C VAL A 435 -11.96 -9.76 -5.02
N ASN A 436 -11.44 -9.02 -4.03
CA ASN A 436 -10.71 -9.61 -2.90
C ASN A 436 -11.57 -10.64 -2.15
N THR A 437 -12.80 -10.29 -1.76
CA THR A 437 -13.70 -11.23 -1.07
C THR A 437 -14.09 -12.44 -1.94
N LEU A 438 -14.30 -12.25 -3.24
CA LEU A 438 -14.65 -13.33 -4.17
C LEU A 438 -13.54 -14.36 -4.31
N SER A 439 -12.27 -13.94 -4.23
CA SER A 439 -11.14 -14.90 -4.22
C SER A 439 -11.24 -15.87 -3.04
N TYR A 440 -11.63 -15.40 -1.86
CA TYR A 440 -11.81 -16.25 -0.70
C TYR A 440 -13.00 -17.20 -0.83
N ASN A 441 -14.05 -16.83 -1.57
CA ASN A 441 -15.20 -17.70 -1.79
C ASN A 441 -14.78 -19.07 -2.35
N VAL A 442 -13.97 -19.06 -3.41
CA VAL A 442 -13.48 -20.29 -4.05
C VAL A 442 -12.61 -21.10 -3.10
N HIS A 443 -11.67 -20.45 -2.40
CA HIS A 443 -10.80 -21.14 -1.45
C HIS A 443 -11.59 -21.74 -0.26
N PHE A 444 -12.65 -21.09 0.22
CA PHE A 444 -13.45 -21.60 1.32
C PHE A 444 -14.39 -22.74 0.93
N LEU A 445 -15.03 -22.67 -0.24
CA LEU A 445 -15.88 -23.77 -0.73
C LEU A 445 -15.11 -25.10 -0.78
N LEU A 446 -13.80 -25.03 -1.02
CA LEU A 446 -12.92 -26.18 -1.19
C LEU A 446 -12.03 -26.46 0.03
N ASN A 447 -12.17 -25.70 1.13
CA ASN A 447 -11.31 -25.77 2.32
C ASN A 447 -9.80 -25.71 1.99
N LYS A 448 -9.44 -24.78 1.08
CA LYS A 448 -8.07 -24.50 0.61
C LYS A 448 -7.59 -23.13 1.11
N GLN A 449 -7.85 -22.80 2.38
CA GLN A 449 -7.40 -21.58 3.03
C GLN A 449 -6.69 -21.88 4.35
N ALA A 450 -5.67 -21.08 4.71
CA ALA A 450 -4.94 -21.22 5.98
C ALA A 450 -4.31 -22.61 6.18
N LYS A 451 -3.87 -23.25 5.08
CA LYS A 451 -3.19 -24.54 5.09
C LYS A 451 -1.86 -24.44 4.33
N PRO A 452 -0.83 -25.21 4.72
CA PRO A 452 0.45 -25.21 4.02
C PRO A 452 0.33 -25.57 2.52
N GLY A 453 0.62 -24.59 1.66
CA GLY A 453 0.52 -24.69 0.20
C GLY A 453 -0.85 -24.39 -0.38
N SER A 454 -1.84 -24.01 0.44
CA SER A 454 -3.21 -23.71 0.02
C SER A 454 -3.75 -22.42 0.64
N GLY A 455 -3.97 -21.40 -0.19
CA GLY A 455 -4.57 -20.16 0.26
C GLY A 455 -4.60 -19.04 -0.77
N ALA A 456 -5.52 -18.10 -0.57
CA ALA A 456 -5.51 -16.81 -1.23
C ALA A 456 -4.54 -15.87 -0.49
N PHE A 457 -3.56 -15.31 -1.21
CA PHE A 457 -2.48 -14.49 -0.69
C PHE A 457 -2.42 -13.11 -1.40
N SER A 458 -2.85 -12.07 -0.70
CA SER A 458 -2.68 -10.67 -1.14
C SER A 458 -1.21 -10.27 -1.09
N LEU A 459 -0.60 -9.99 -2.24
CA LEU A 459 0.75 -9.43 -2.30
C LEU A 459 0.74 -7.93 -1.98
N THR A 460 1.57 -7.54 -1.01
CA THR A 460 1.79 -6.13 -0.68
C THR A 460 2.85 -5.51 -1.58
N GLY A 461 2.58 -4.32 -2.11
CA GLY A 461 3.48 -3.61 -3.02
C GLY A 461 4.66 -2.92 -2.33
N GLN A 462 4.39 -2.10 -1.32
CA GLN A 462 5.38 -1.29 -0.58
C GLN A 462 6.10 -2.08 0.51
N PRO A 463 7.31 -1.66 0.94
CA PRO A 463 8.14 -2.46 1.84
C PRO A 463 7.56 -2.53 3.26
N SER A 464 6.74 -1.54 3.65
CA SER A 464 6.07 -1.47 4.94
C SER A 464 4.66 -0.88 4.83
N ALA A 465 3.95 -1.16 3.73
CA ALA A 465 2.51 -0.91 3.73
C ALA A 465 1.82 -1.79 4.79
N CYS A 466 2.32 -3.01 5.04
CA CYS A 466 1.93 -3.83 6.20
C CYS A 466 2.39 -3.18 7.50
N GLY A 467 3.67 -3.34 7.84
CA GLY A 467 4.24 -2.97 9.15
C GLY A 467 4.01 -1.53 9.59
N THR A 468 3.89 -0.60 8.64
CA THR A 468 3.68 0.81 8.96
C THR A 468 2.26 1.26 8.63
N ALA A 469 1.87 1.29 7.36
CA ALA A 469 0.59 1.93 7.05
C ALA A 469 -0.61 1.19 7.68
N ARG A 470 -0.64 -0.14 7.59
CA ARG A 470 -1.75 -0.99 8.03
C ARG A 470 -1.67 -1.34 9.51
N GLU A 471 -0.51 -1.80 9.97
CA GLU A 471 -0.38 -2.30 11.36
C GLU A 471 -0.32 -1.13 12.37
N VAL A 472 0.43 -0.06 12.09
CA VAL A 472 0.38 1.18 12.90
C VAL A 472 -0.93 1.94 12.68
N GLY A 473 -1.56 1.79 11.51
CA GLY A 473 -2.86 2.38 11.22
C GLY A 473 -2.79 3.86 10.84
N THR A 474 -1.82 4.24 9.98
CA THR A 474 -1.66 5.62 9.48
C THR A 474 -2.69 6.00 8.41
N PHE A 475 -3.95 5.63 8.62
CA PHE A 475 -5.10 5.94 7.78
C PHE A 475 -6.09 6.80 8.55
N THR A 476 -6.94 7.53 7.81
CA THR A 476 -7.85 8.50 8.41
C THR A 476 -8.79 7.90 9.46
N HIS A 477 -9.24 6.68 9.23
CA HIS A 477 -10.23 5.94 10.02
C HIS A 477 -9.61 5.00 11.09
N ARG A 478 -8.27 4.89 11.13
CA ARG A 478 -7.57 3.86 11.90
C ARG A 478 -6.90 4.37 13.17
N LEU A 479 -6.66 3.41 14.05
CA LEU A 479 -5.72 3.42 15.19
C LEU A 479 -4.85 2.13 15.07
N PRO A 480 -3.79 1.96 15.88
CA PRO A 480 -2.91 0.79 15.80
C PRO A 480 -3.64 -0.55 15.97
N ALA A 481 -3.10 -1.63 15.41
CA ALA A 481 -3.60 -3.00 15.57
C ALA A 481 -5.11 -3.16 15.24
N ASP A 482 -5.48 -2.84 13.99
CA ASP A 482 -6.85 -2.92 13.45
C ASP A 482 -7.93 -2.08 14.16
N MET A 483 -7.54 -1.29 15.16
CA MET A 483 -8.44 -0.37 15.83
C MET A 483 -8.89 0.76 14.90
N MET A 484 -10.00 1.38 15.29
CA MET A 484 -10.80 2.29 14.47
C MET A 484 -11.16 3.52 15.29
N VAL A 485 -11.00 4.71 14.71
CA VAL A 485 -11.30 5.97 15.42
C VAL A 485 -12.77 6.10 15.80
N GLU A 486 -13.68 5.47 15.05
CA GLU A 486 -15.12 5.54 15.32
C GLU A 486 -15.52 4.75 16.58
N ASN A 487 -14.77 3.72 16.94
CA ASN A 487 -15.06 2.90 18.12
C ASN A 487 -14.55 3.60 19.41
N PRO A 488 -15.44 3.96 20.36
CA PRO A 488 -15.05 4.66 21.58
C PRO A 488 -14.09 3.86 22.46
N LYS A 489 -14.24 2.52 22.53
CA LYS A 489 -13.32 1.68 23.31
C LYS A 489 -11.92 1.67 22.72
N HIS A 490 -11.81 1.70 21.39
CA HIS A 490 -10.53 1.78 20.71
C HIS A 490 -9.81 3.11 20.98
N ARG A 491 -10.57 4.22 21.00
CA ARG A 491 -10.03 5.53 21.38
C ARG A 491 -9.55 5.52 22.83
N GLU A 492 -10.36 5.00 23.75
CA GLU A 492 -10.01 4.90 25.17
C GLU A 492 -8.73 4.09 25.41
N ILE A 493 -8.58 2.92 24.77
CA ILE A 493 -7.33 2.12 24.82
C ILE A 493 -6.13 2.96 24.37
N THR A 494 -6.30 3.70 23.28
CA THR A 494 -5.24 4.53 22.71
C THR A 494 -4.90 5.72 23.60
N GLU A 495 -5.90 6.41 24.15
CA GLU A 495 -5.73 7.54 25.07
C GLU A 495 -4.99 7.11 26.34
N ASN A 496 -5.36 5.95 26.90
CA ASN A 496 -4.73 5.35 28.07
C ASN A 496 -3.28 4.92 27.82
N ASN A 497 -2.97 4.37 26.64
CA ASN A 497 -1.61 3.98 26.28
C ASN A 497 -0.73 5.23 26.06
N TRP A 498 -1.25 6.22 25.32
CA TRP A 498 -0.54 7.48 25.05
C TRP A 498 -0.47 8.45 26.23
N LYS A 499 -1.14 8.16 27.36
CA LYS A 499 -1.18 9.00 28.56
C LYS A 499 -1.69 10.41 28.24
N ILE A 500 -2.76 10.48 27.47
CA ILE A 500 -3.49 11.71 27.14
C ILE A 500 -4.90 11.67 27.74
N PRO A 501 -5.56 12.82 27.92
CA PRO A 501 -6.91 12.86 28.46
C PRO A 501 -7.91 12.05 27.64
N LYS A 502 -8.93 11.53 28.31
CA LYS A 502 -10.08 10.91 27.67
C LYS A 502 -10.76 11.90 26.70
N ASP A 503 -11.26 11.40 25.58
CA ASP A 503 -11.95 12.17 24.52
C ASP A 503 -11.04 13.19 23.79
N THR A 504 -9.73 13.04 23.89
CA THR A 504 -8.76 13.79 23.08
C THR A 504 -8.89 13.41 21.60
N LEU A 505 -9.06 12.13 21.30
CA LEU A 505 -9.02 11.63 19.92
C LEU A 505 -10.31 11.93 19.15
N ASN A 506 -10.14 12.39 17.90
CA ASN A 506 -11.25 12.68 16.99
C ASN A 506 -11.98 11.38 16.58
N PRO A 507 -13.32 11.29 16.77
CA PRO A 507 -14.09 10.09 16.44
C PRO A 507 -14.45 9.96 14.94
N LYS A 508 -14.14 10.95 14.10
CA LYS A 508 -14.52 11.01 12.68
C LYS A 508 -13.30 10.88 11.78
N GLY A 509 -13.23 9.82 10.97
CA GLY A 509 -12.17 9.60 9.98
C GLY A 509 -12.73 9.53 8.57
N HIS A 510 -12.57 10.58 7.77
CA HIS A 510 -13.15 10.67 6.43
C HIS A 510 -12.18 11.22 5.36
N GLN A 511 -11.07 11.86 5.76
CA GLN A 511 -10.12 12.51 4.85
C GLN A 511 -9.06 11.51 4.36
N HIS A 512 -9.50 10.53 3.56
CA HIS A 512 -8.58 9.63 2.85
C HIS A 512 -7.80 10.40 1.76
N ILE A 513 -6.75 9.81 1.18
CA ILE A 513 -5.79 10.54 0.33
C ILE A 513 -6.44 11.37 -0.81
N MET A 514 -7.47 10.82 -1.48
CA MET A 514 -8.21 11.55 -2.51
C MET A 514 -9.04 12.70 -1.91
N LYS A 515 -9.65 12.50 -0.74
CA LYS A 515 -10.40 13.55 -0.05
C LYS A 515 -9.48 14.66 0.44
N ILE A 516 -8.25 14.36 0.86
CA ILE A 516 -7.23 15.38 1.17
C ILE A 516 -6.96 16.26 -0.06
N HIS A 517 -6.71 15.66 -1.22
CA HIS A 517 -6.53 16.42 -2.46
C HIS A 517 -7.76 17.27 -2.84
N ARG A 518 -8.96 16.69 -2.73
CA ARG A 518 -10.22 17.38 -3.01
C ARG A 518 -10.48 18.52 -2.03
N ASP A 519 -10.13 18.35 -0.76
CA ASP A 519 -10.23 19.38 0.28
C ASP A 519 -9.22 20.51 0.12
N ILE A 520 -8.04 20.24 -0.41
CA ILE A 520 -7.10 21.30 -0.81
C ILE A 520 -7.72 22.11 -1.96
N GLU A 521 -8.32 21.44 -2.96
CA GLU A 521 -8.98 22.12 -4.09
C GLU A 521 -10.23 22.90 -3.66
N ASP A 522 -10.98 22.40 -2.67
CA ASP A 522 -12.17 23.07 -2.11
C ASP A 522 -11.82 24.13 -1.05
N GLY A 523 -10.55 24.24 -0.63
CA GLY A 523 -10.10 25.20 0.39
C GLY A 523 -10.45 24.81 1.84
N ASN A 524 -10.74 23.53 2.08
CA ASN A 524 -11.00 22.96 3.39
C ASN A 524 -9.71 22.56 4.13
N ILE A 525 -8.65 22.20 3.40
CA ILE A 525 -7.31 21.98 3.95
C ILE A 525 -6.43 23.19 3.62
N LYS A 526 -5.84 23.79 4.66
CA LYS A 526 -4.99 24.98 4.61
C LYS A 526 -3.52 24.67 4.80
N PHE A 527 -3.20 23.59 5.50
CA PHE A 527 -1.85 23.10 5.64
C PHE A 527 -1.80 21.63 5.24
N ALA A 528 -0.89 21.26 4.33
CA ALA A 528 -0.65 19.86 4.03
C ALA A 528 0.83 19.51 4.01
N TRP A 529 1.18 18.35 4.56
CA TRP A 529 2.56 17.87 4.61
C TRP A 529 2.70 16.49 3.98
N VAL A 530 3.62 16.38 3.03
CA VAL A 530 3.97 15.15 2.32
C VAL A 530 5.19 14.52 2.98
N ASN A 531 5.08 13.23 3.37
CA ASN A 531 6.20 12.46 3.90
C ASN A 531 6.46 11.20 3.07
N VAL A 532 7.69 11.04 2.57
CA VAL A 532 8.22 9.80 1.95
C VAL A 532 7.36 9.25 0.79
N CYS A 533 6.59 10.11 0.14
CA CYS A 533 5.75 9.79 -1.01
C CYS A 533 5.68 10.97 -1.99
N ASN A 534 5.10 10.73 -3.17
CA ASN A 534 5.03 11.72 -4.24
C ASN A 534 3.56 11.87 -4.73
N PRO A 535 2.62 12.29 -3.85
CA PRO A 535 1.18 12.33 -4.10
C PRO A 535 0.78 13.09 -5.35
N TYR A 536 1.54 14.14 -5.67
CA TYR A 536 1.30 14.95 -6.87
C TYR A 536 1.79 14.28 -8.14
N GLN A 537 2.56 13.19 -8.09
CA GLN A 537 2.86 12.32 -9.26
C GLN A 537 2.06 11.01 -9.23
N ASP A 538 1.79 10.44 -8.07
CA ASP A 538 1.23 9.10 -7.90
C ASP A 538 -0.31 9.03 -7.79
N THR A 539 -0.99 10.19 -7.84
CA THR A 539 -2.46 10.28 -7.78
C THR A 539 -3.07 10.63 -9.14
N ALA A 540 -4.15 9.93 -9.53
CA ALA A 540 -4.89 10.13 -10.78
C ALA A 540 -5.56 11.51 -10.85
N SER A 541 -5.96 11.97 -12.04
CA SER A 541 -6.46 13.33 -12.28
C SER A 541 -5.46 14.42 -11.84
N ALA A 542 -4.16 14.14 -11.97
CA ALA A 542 -3.08 14.89 -11.32
C ALA A 542 -3.03 16.40 -11.65
N THR A 543 -3.58 16.81 -12.80
CA THR A 543 -3.69 18.22 -13.21
C THR A 543 -4.43 19.06 -12.16
N HIS A 544 -5.52 18.52 -11.60
CA HIS A 544 -6.30 19.20 -10.56
C HIS A 544 -5.45 19.44 -9.30
N TRP A 545 -4.71 18.42 -8.86
CA TRP A 545 -3.98 18.46 -7.61
C TRP A 545 -2.77 19.37 -7.68
N VAL A 546 -2.03 19.34 -8.80
CA VAL A 546 -0.93 20.29 -9.05
C VAL A 546 -1.45 21.72 -9.08
N LYS A 547 -2.57 21.98 -9.77
CA LYS A 547 -3.21 23.29 -9.79
C LYS A 547 -3.61 23.73 -8.39
N ALA A 548 -4.28 22.86 -7.63
CA ALA A 548 -4.74 23.15 -6.28
C ALA A 548 -3.59 23.49 -5.32
N ALA A 549 -2.49 22.74 -5.36
CA ALA A 549 -1.29 23.01 -4.56
C ALA A 549 -0.65 24.37 -4.88
N ARG A 550 -0.69 24.82 -6.14
CA ARG A 550 -0.03 26.06 -6.59
C ARG A 550 -0.91 27.29 -6.55
N GLU A 551 -2.23 27.14 -6.62
CA GLU A 551 -3.16 28.27 -6.81
C GLU A 551 -4.10 28.51 -5.64
N MET A 552 -4.45 27.47 -4.87
CA MET A 552 -5.35 27.66 -3.73
C MET A 552 -4.59 28.23 -2.53
N ASP A 553 -5.30 28.94 -1.66
CA ASP A 553 -4.78 29.45 -0.40
C ASP A 553 -4.56 28.30 0.59
N ASN A 554 -3.40 27.68 0.49
CA ASN A 554 -2.87 26.60 1.32
C ASN A 554 -1.33 26.74 1.44
N PHE A 555 -0.74 25.99 2.36
CA PHE A 555 0.70 25.86 2.52
C PHE A 555 1.09 24.38 2.44
N ILE A 556 1.86 24.01 1.41
CA ILE A 556 2.27 22.63 1.15
C ILE A 556 3.73 22.43 1.52
N VAL A 557 3.99 21.46 2.39
CA VAL A 557 5.33 21.04 2.79
C VAL A 557 5.64 19.66 2.19
N THR A 558 6.87 19.44 1.72
CA THR A 558 7.34 18.10 1.31
C THR A 558 8.64 17.73 2.00
N SER A 559 8.65 16.61 2.70
CA SER A 559 9.83 15.93 3.22
C SER A 559 10.26 14.84 2.24
N ASP A 560 11.39 15.06 1.57
CA ASP A 560 11.93 14.12 0.58
C ASP A 560 13.47 14.14 0.59
N ALA A 561 14.07 13.07 0.06
CA ALA A 561 15.51 12.99 -0.17
C ALA A 561 15.89 13.64 -1.52
N TYR A 562 14.96 13.75 -2.47
CA TYR A 562 15.19 14.26 -3.81
C TYR A 562 14.03 15.16 -4.32
N PRO A 563 14.31 16.06 -5.29
CA PRO A 563 13.29 16.94 -5.86
C PRO A 563 12.37 16.21 -6.87
N GLY A 564 11.38 15.47 -6.37
CA GLY A 564 10.26 14.94 -7.18
C GLY A 564 9.17 15.99 -7.48
N ILE A 565 8.11 15.60 -8.21
CA ILE A 565 6.98 16.50 -8.53
C ILE A 565 6.36 17.11 -7.27
N SER A 566 6.12 16.33 -6.21
CA SER A 566 5.60 16.86 -4.94
C SER A 566 6.47 17.96 -4.35
N ALA A 567 7.79 17.77 -4.33
CA ALA A 567 8.72 18.80 -3.87
C ALA A 567 8.65 20.04 -4.76
N LYS A 568 8.63 19.87 -6.08
CA LYS A 568 8.56 20.97 -7.06
C LYS A 568 7.27 21.80 -6.91
N VAL A 569 6.15 21.20 -6.55
CA VAL A 569 4.88 21.96 -6.38
C VAL A 569 4.68 22.52 -4.99
N SER A 570 5.48 22.09 -4.01
CA SER A 570 5.37 22.54 -2.62
C SER A 570 5.82 23.98 -2.43
N ASP A 571 5.52 24.51 -1.25
CA ASP A 571 5.89 25.84 -0.78
C ASP A 571 7.15 25.78 0.09
N LEU A 572 7.34 24.66 0.81
CA LEU A 572 8.52 24.35 1.61
C LEU A 572 8.97 22.90 1.33
N ILE A 573 10.28 22.71 1.14
CA ILE A 573 10.91 21.40 1.02
C ILE A 573 11.81 21.18 2.22
N LEU A 574 11.69 20.04 2.88
CA LEU A 574 12.53 19.61 3.99
C LEU A 574 13.47 18.48 3.54
N PRO A 575 14.80 18.59 3.71
CA PRO A 575 15.73 17.56 3.33
C PRO A 575 15.62 16.37 4.29
N SER A 576 15.22 15.21 3.80
CA SER A 576 15.01 14.02 4.62
C SER A 576 16.19 13.02 4.57
N ALA A 577 16.54 12.50 5.75
CA ALA A 577 17.42 11.34 5.86
C ALA A 577 16.70 10.08 5.33
N MET A 578 17.34 9.32 4.45
CA MET A 578 16.73 8.17 3.79
C MET A 578 17.31 6.83 4.25
N ILE A 579 16.41 5.89 4.47
CA ILE A 579 16.65 4.48 4.81
C ILE A 579 17.83 4.20 5.75
N TYR A 580 19.03 3.93 5.22
CA TYR A 580 20.20 3.48 5.99
C TYR A 580 20.95 4.64 6.66
N GLU A 581 20.50 5.88 6.44
CA GLU A 581 20.90 7.08 7.18
C GLU A 581 20.21 7.19 8.54
N LYS A 582 19.36 6.22 8.91
CA LYS A 582 18.58 6.20 10.16
C LYS A 582 18.32 4.76 10.63
N TRP A 583 18.03 4.62 11.92
CA TRP A 583 17.48 3.38 12.47
C TRP A 583 16.05 3.20 11.96
N GLY A 584 15.64 1.96 11.69
CA GLY A 584 14.32 1.74 11.11
C GLY A 584 13.84 0.30 11.12
N GLY A 585 12.59 0.15 10.72
CA GLY A 585 11.89 -1.12 10.67
C GLY A 585 10.84 -1.15 9.59
N TYR A 586 10.71 -2.28 8.89
CA TYR A 586 9.68 -2.54 7.88
C TYR A 586 9.00 -3.90 8.10
N GLY A 587 7.68 -3.96 7.88
CA GLY A 587 6.91 -5.22 7.86
C GLY A 587 6.47 -5.57 6.44
N ASN A 588 6.84 -6.76 5.95
CA ASN A 588 6.62 -7.18 4.56
C ASN A 588 5.25 -7.86 4.34
N ALA A 589 4.98 -8.38 3.13
CA ALA A 589 3.68 -8.97 2.78
C ALA A 589 3.33 -10.28 3.52
N GLU A 590 4.28 -10.96 4.16
CA GLU A 590 4.04 -12.18 4.95
C GLU A 590 4.08 -11.94 6.46
N ARG A 591 3.81 -10.70 6.90
CA ARG A 591 3.82 -10.28 8.32
C ARG A 591 5.22 -10.22 8.95
N ARG A 592 6.30 -10.32 8.15
CA ARG A 592 7.68 -10.35 8.66
C ARG A 592 8.21 -8.95 8.95
N THR A 593 8.37 -8.62 10.22
CA THR A 593 8.99 -7.37 10.68
C THR A 593 10.50 -7.49 10.70
N GLN A 594 11.22 -6.58 10.04
CA GLN A 594 12.68 -6.54 9.94
C GLN A 594 13.21 -5.16 10.35
N LEU A 595 14.05 -5.12 11.40
CA LEU A 595 14.74 -3.90 11.85
C LEU A 595 16.18 -3.80 11.34
N TRP A 596 16.66 -2.57 11.15
CA TRP A 596 18.04 -2.26 10.78
C TRP A 596 18.58 -1.09 11.61
N ARG A 597 19.90 -1.05 11.76
CA ARG A 597 20.63 0.03 12.43
C ARG A 597 21.02 1.10 11.43
N GLN A 598 21.22 2.33 11.89
CA GLN A 598 21.82 3.37 11.07
C GLN A 598 23.22 2.94 10.62
N GLN A 599 23.49 3.07 9.31
CA GLN A 599 24.73 2.62 8.69
C GLN A 599 25.67 3.77 8.35
N VAL A 600 25.12 4.94 8.04
CA VAL A 600 25.86 6.14 7.67
C VAL A 600 25.16 7.39 8.22
N VAL A 601 25.89 8.48 8.37
CA VAL A 601 25.33 9.79 8.75
C VAL A 601 24.63 10.42 7.53
N PRO A 602 23.47 11.09 7.68
CA PRO A 602 22.78 11.74 6.58
C PRO A 602 23.58 12.89 5.93
N VAL A 603 23.22 13.25 4.70
CA VAL A 603 23.93 14.30 3.92
C VAL A 603 23.49 15.72 4.29
N GLY A 604 24.43 16.65 4.37
CA GLY A 604 24.13 18.06 4.66
C GLY A 604 23.32 18.22 5.96
N GLU A 605 22.29 19.04 5.92
CA GLU A 605 21.35 19.26 7.02
C GLU A 605 20.14 18.31 6.96
N ALA A 606 20.21 17.22 6.20
CA ALA A 606 19.11 16.27 6.13
C ALA A 606 18.85 15.62 7.50
N MET A 607 17.58 15.61 7.91
CA MET A 607 17.12 15.04 9.18
C MET A 607 16.02 14.01 8.91
N SER A 608 15.92 12.98 9.75
CA SER A 608 14.90 11.93 9.58
C SER A 608 13.48 12.47 9.72
N ASP A 609 12.51 11.76 9.13
CA ASP A 609 11.10 12.12 9.26
C ASP A 609 10.64 12.00 10.73
N THR A 610 11.19 11.05 11.51
CA THR A 610 10.98 10.98 12.97
C THR A 610 11.40 12.28 13.66
N TRP A 611 12.62 12.75 13.42
CA TRP A 611 13.11 13.99 14.01
C TRP A 611 12.23 15.18 13.61
N GLN A 612 11.81 15.26 12.35
CA GLN A 612 10.97 16.36 11.87
C GLN A 612 9.63 16.43 12.62
N TRP A 613 8.97 15.28 12.85
CA TRP A 613 7.73 15.21 13.62
C TRP A 613 7.92 15.56 15.10
N VAL A 614 8.98 15.02 15.71
CA VAL A 614 9.27 15.23 17.13
C VAL A 614 9.70 16.67 17.40
N GLU A 615 10.48 17.30 16.52
CA GLU A 615 10.83 18.72 16.64
C GLU A 615 9.64 19.65 16.42
N LEU A 616 8.79 19.38 15.43
CA LEU A 616 7.56 20.16 15.22
C LEU A 616 6.69 20.17 16.48
N SER A 617 6.62 19.04 17.18
CA SER A 617 5.79 18.90 18.39
C SER A 617 6.23 19.79 19.57
N LYS A 618 7.46 20.33 19.56
CA LYS A 618 7.93 21.29 20.58
C LYS A 618 7.24 22.66 20.47
N ARG A 619 6.65 22.97 19.32
CA ARG A 619 6.08 24.30 19.00
C ARG A 619 4.62 24.46 19.39
N PHE A 620 3.98 23.37 19.82
CA PHE A 620 2.57 23.36 20.18
C PHE A 620 2.39 22.82 21.58
N THR A 621 1.52 23.48 22.32
CA THR A 621 1.27 23.22 23.74
C THR A 621 -0.18 22.78 23.97
N VAL A 622 -0.49 22.34 25.19
CA VAL A 622 -1.85 21.98 25.60
C VAL A 622 -2.85 23.11 25.32
N LYS A 623 -2.53 24.37 25.66
CA LYS A 623 -3.42 25.52 25.37
C LYS A 623 -3.65 25.75 23.88
N ASP A 624 -2.70 25.36 23.03
CA ASP A 624 -2.81 25.57 21.59
C ASP A 624 -3.79 24.59 20.92
N LEU A 625 -3.86 23.35 21.43
CA LEU A 625 -4.46 22.22 20.70
C LEU A 625 -5.63 21.53 21.41
N TRP A 626 -5.70 21.62 22.74
CA TRP A 626 -6.63 20.79 23.54
C TRP A 626 -7.85 21.54 24.08
N GLY A 627 -8.11 22.75 23.57
CA GLY A 627 -9.39 23.44 23.74
C GLY A 627 -10.54 22.78 22.97
N GLU A 628 -11.75 23.33 23.11
CA GLU A 628 -12.91 22.90 22.31
C GLU A 628 -12.66 23.18 20.82
N GLN A 629 -12.99 22.23 19.95
CA GLN A 629 -12.85 22.36 18.49
C GLN A 629 -14.09 21.82 17.79
N VAL A 630 -14.61 22.57 16.82
CA VAL A 630 -15.76 22.14 16.00
C VAL A 630 -15.27 21.39 14.77
N LEU A 631 -15.88 20.24 14.45
CA LEU A 631 -15.56 19.50 13.23
C LEU A 631 -16.42 20.01 12.07
N ALA A 632 -15.77 20.55 11.03
CA ALA A 632 -16.43 21.13 9.87
C ALA A 632 -17.14 20.05 9.03
N SER A 633 -16.56 18.86 8.94
CA SER A 633 -17.09 17.71 8.20
C SER A 633 -18.44 17.23 8.68
N THR A 634 -18.78 17.49 9.94
CA THR A 634 -20.08 17.14 10.53
C THR A 634 -21.05 18.31 10.51
N LYS A 635 -20.77 19.37 9.74
CA LYS A 635 -21.58 20.61 9.72
C LYS A 635 -21.79 21.19 11.13
N GLY A 636 -20.80 21.02 12.01
CA GLY A 636 -20.86 21.48 13.40
C GLY A 636 -21.57 20.55 14.40
N GLU A 637 -22.13 19.42 13.97
CA GLU A 637 -22.84 18.47 14.85
C GLU A 637 -21.91 17.79 15.88
N THR A 638 -20.66 17.52 15.51
CA THR A 638 -19.65 16.93 16.40
C THR A 638 -18.66 17.98 16.86
N LYS A 639 -18.46 18.06 18.17
CA LYS A 639 -17.43 18.88 18.81
C LYS A 639 -16.46 17.99 19.55
N LEU A 640 -15.19 18.32 19.42
CA LEU A 640 -14.12 17.81 20.25
C LEU A 640 -14.13 18.59 21.57
N PRO A 641 -14.19 17.92 22.74
CA PRO A 641 -14.28 18.61 24.02
C PRO A 641 -12.98 19.36 24.35
N ASN A 642 -13.10 20.38 25.21
CA ASN A 642 -11.96 20.96 25.90
C ASN A 642 -11.45 19.97 26.96
N VAL A 643 -10.18 19.56 26.84
CA VAL A 643 -9.56 18.57 27.72
C VAL A 643 -8.40 19.15 28.54
N ILE A 644 -8.27 20.48 28.61
CA ILE A 644 -7.18 21.17 29.32
C ILE A 644 -7.20 20.87 30.83
N GLU A 645 -8.36 20.92 31.48
CA GLU A 645 -8.47 20.63 32.91
C GLU A 645 -8.18 19.15 33.21
N ALA A 646 -8.60 18.25 32.32
CA ALA A 646 -8.25 16.83 32.41
C ALA A 646 -6.73 16.61 32.24
N ALA A 647 -6.08 17.36 31.35
CA ALA A 647 -4.62 17.35 31.21
C ALA A 647 -3.91 17.85 32.50
N LYS A 648 -4.44 18.89 33.14
CA LYS A 648 -3.94 19.38 34.44
C LYS A 648 -4.04 18.32 35.53
N ALA A 649 -5.16 17.60 35.59
CA ALA A 649 -5.34 16.48 36.52
C ALA A 649 -4.35 15.32 36.29
N MET A 650 -3.82 15.18 35.07
CA MET A 650 -2.78 14.20 34.72
C MET A 650 -1.35 14.72 34.99
N GLY A 651 -1.17 15.92 35.55
CA GLY A 651 0.12 16.51 35.87
C GLY A 651 0.75 17.36 34.75
N TYR A 652 0.04 17.59 33.64
CA TYR A 652 0.47 18.52 32.60
C TYR A 652 0.05 19.96 32.96
N ASN A 653 0.61 20.96 32.28
CA ASN A 653 0.12 22.33 32.36
C ASN A 653 -0.15 22.89 30.96
N GLU A 654 -0.74 24.07 30.89
CA GLU A 654 -1.12 24.70 29.61
C GLU A 654 0.06 24.94 28.66
N ASN A 655 1.27 25.11 29.20
CA ASN A 655 2.50 25.30 28.44
C ASN A 655 3.27 24.00 28.18
N SER A 656 2.80 22.86 28.71
CA SER A 656 3.37 21.55 28.37
C SER A 656 3.27 21.34 26.86
N THR A 657 4.40 21.02 26.25
CA THR A 657 4.52 20.83 24.80
C THR A 657 4.05 19.43 24.39
N MET A 658 3.60 19.28 23.15
CA MET A 658 3.30 17.95 22.60
C MET A 658 4.54 17.06 22.55
N TYR A 659 5.73 17.64 22.46
CA TYR A 659 6.99 16.92 22.63
C TYR A 659 7.11 16.23 24.00
N GLU A 660 6.91 16.97 25.08
CA GLU A 660 7.01 16.44 26.45
C GLU A 660 5.99 15.33 26.71
N ILE A 661 4.77 15.51 26.20
CA ILE A 661 3.67 14.57 26.42
C ILE A 661 3.83 13.31 25.56
N LEU A 662 4.03 13.48 24.24
CA LEU A 662 3.94 12.38 23.27
C LEU A 662 5.27 11.68 23.01
N PHE A 663 6.41 12.35 23.23
CA PHE A 663 7.71 11.86 22.78
C PHE A 663 8.81 11.86 23.84
N ALA A 664 8.68 12.65 24.91
CA ALA A 664 9.68 12.79 25.96
C ALA A 664 9.11 12.65 27.39
N ASN A 665 8.07 11.83 27.52
CA ASN A 665 7.50 11.42 28.81
C ASN A 665 8.44 10.46 29.56
N GLU A 666 8.06 10.06 30.77
CA GLU A 666 8.87 9.17 31.61
C GLU A 666 9.17 7.83 30.95
N LYS A 667 8.17 7.21 30.29
CA LYS A 667 8.36 5.96 29.55
C LYS A 667 9.41 6.13 28.45
N ALA A 668 9.33 7.19 27.65
CA ALA A 668 10.31 7.48 26.60
C ALA A 668 11.73 7.62 27.14
N LYS A 669 11.91 8.42 28.19
CA LYS A 669 13.22 8.68 28.82
C LYS A 669 13.79 7.47 29.58
N SER A 670 12.99 6.43 29.81
CA SER A 670 13.45 5.17 30.40
C SER A 670 14.30 4.33 29.44
N TYR A 671 14.07 4.45 28.12
CA TYR A 671 14.87 3.77 27.09
C TYR A 671 16.20 4.49 26.89
N LYS A 672 17.24 4.07 27.61
CA LYS A 672 18.54 4.77 27.62
C LYS A 672 19.28 4.63 26.29
N ALA A 673 19.83 5.76 25.83
CA ALA A 673 20.83 5.78 24.78
C ALA A 673 22.19 5.50 25.42
N ASP A 674 22.79 4.35 25.11
CA ASP A 674 24.03 3.88 25.74
C ASP A 674 24.89 3.14 24.72
N GLN A 675 26.09 3.66 24.44
CA GLN A 675 27.04 3.03 23.53
C GLN A 675 27.67 1.74 24.11
N LYS A 676 27.38 1.38 25.36
CA LYS A 676 27.73 0.08 25.95
C LYS A 676 26.66 -0.99 25.72
N ASP A 677 25.45 -0.61 25.32
CA ASP A 677 24.39 -1.56 24.95
C ASP A 677 24.83 -2.34 23.71
N PRO A 678 24.87 -3.69 23.73
CA PRO A 678 25.28 -4.50 22.59
C PRO A 678 24.47 -4.27 21.30
N ILE A 679 23.25 -3.76 21.41
CA ILE A 679 22.43 -3.39 20.24
C ILE A 679 22.93 -2.09 19.60
N GLN A 680 23.40 -1.14 20.40
CA GLN A 680 23.80 0.21 19.98
C GLN A 680 25.30 0.31 19.67
N ALA A 681 26.12 -0.47 20.37
CA ALA A 681 27.58 -0.37 20.35
C ALA A 681 28.15 -0.46 18.94
N GLY A 682 28.94 0.55 18.55
CA GLY A 682 29.61 0.61 17.25
C GLY A 682 28.73 1.12 16.10
N PHE A 683 27.53 1.63 16.41
CA PHE A 683 26.63 2.24 15.43
C PHE A 683 26.29 3.68 15.81
N ASP A 684 26.20 4.52 14.78
CA ASP A 684 25.66 5.87 14.93
C ASP A 684 24.19 5.79 15.35
N ASN A 685 23.75 6.70 16.21
CA ASN A 685 22.33 6.99 16.41
C ASN A 685 22.17 8.50 16.53
N THR A 686 22.01 9.16 15.40
CA THR A 686 22.09 10.63 15.30
C THR A 686 20.89 11.33 15.94
N GLU A 687 19.77 10.61 16.12
CA GLU A 687 18.61 11.10 16.88
C GLU A 687 18.89 11.05 18.39
N ALA A 688 19.64 10.06 18.88
CA ALA A 688 19.94 9.92 20.29
C ALA A 688 21.13 10.81 20.75
N PHE A 689 22.19 10.88 19.94
CA PHE A 689 23.48 11.48 20.35
C PHE A 689 23.90 12.72 19.54
N GLY A 690 23.14 13.11 18.51
CA GLY A 690 23.61 14.07 17.50
C GLY A 690 24.72 13.46 16.62
N ASP A 691 25.42 14.29 15.84
CA ASP A 691 26.52 13.84 14.99
C ASP A 691 27.53 14.95 14.67
N ASN A 692 28.56 14.59 13.91
CA ASN A 692 29.68 15.45 13.53
C ASN A 692 29.30 16.63 12.62
N ARG A 693 28.12 16.62 12.00
CA ARG A 693 27.66 17.70 11.12
C ARG A 693 27.26 18.95 11.90
N ASN A 694 26.96 18.80 13.20
CA ASN A 694 26.49 19.88 14.07
C ASN A 694 25.35 20.70 13.45
N VAL A 695 24.39 20.01 12.82
CA VAL A 695 23.22 20.63 12.18
C VAL A 695 22.52 21.56 13.17
N LEU A 696 22.25 22.80 12.75
CA LEU A 696 21.47 23.73 13.56
C LEU A 696 20.00 23.29 13.55
N GLY A 697 19.47 23.01 14.74
CA GLY A 697 18.13 22.45 14.93
C GLY A 697 17.00 23.46 14.75
N SER A 698 15.82 23.06 15.19
CA SER A 698 14.58 23.85 15.14
C SER A 698 14.63 25.15 15.96
N ASP A 699 15.59 25.27 16.86
CA ASP A 699 15.87 26.43 17.72
C ASP A 699 17.08 27.26 17.28
N GLY A 700 17.74 26.88 16.17
CA GLY A 700 18.93 27.53 15.65
C GLY A 700 20.23 27.19 16.40
N LYS A 701 20.21 26.23 17.33
CA LYS A 701 21.40 25.77 18.05
C LYS A 701 21.89 24.43 17.50
N PRO A 702 23.18 24.07 17.68
CA PRO A 702 23.68 22.76 17.28
C PRO A 702 22.87 21.63 17.93
N TRP A 703 22.31 20.74 17.10
CA TRP A 703 21.55 19.58 17.53
C TRP A 703 22.45 18.55 18.23
N LYS A 704 22.10 18.14 19.45
CA LYS A 704 22.88 17.21 20.30
C LYS A 704 22.19 15.87 20.58
N GLY A 705 21.10 15.57 19.87
CA GLY A 705 20.29 14.38 20.11
C GLY A 705 19.28 14.56 21.27
N TYR A 706 18.33 13.63 21.35
CA TYR A 706 17.31 13.60 22.41
C TYR A 706 17.85 13.12 23.76
N GLY A 707 18.99 12.43 23.79
CA GLY A 707 19.58 11.86 25.01
C GLY A 707 18.94 10.55 25.48
N PHE A 708 18.02 9.98 24.71
CA PHE A 708 17.40 8.68 24.95
C PHE A 708 17.13 7.95 23.62
N PHE A 709 16.89 6.65 23.69
CA PHE A 709 16.71 5.78 22.53
C PHE A 709 15.28 5.85 21.99
N ILE A 710 14.98 6.96 21.31
CA ILE A 710 13.64 7.29 20.83
C ILE A 710 13.02 6.21 19.92
N GLN A 711 13.83 5.55 19.08
CA GLN A 711 13.31 4.52 18.16
C GLN A 711 12.84 3.27 18.90
N LYS A 712 13.57 2.85 19.94
CA LYS A 712 13.18 1.73 20.82
C LYS A 712 11.91 2.08 21.59
N TYR A 713 11.81 3.29 22.13
CA TYR A 713 10.58 3.78 22.76
C TYR A 713 9.37 3.72 21.83
N LEU A 714 9.48 4.33 20.65
CA LEU A 714 8.37 4.39 19.69
C LEU A 714 7.93 2.99 19.24
N PHE A 715 8.88 2.07 19.04
CA PHE A 715 8.57 0.69 18.68
C PHE A 715 7.87 -0.06 19.81
N GLU A 716 8.38 0.01 21.04
CA GLU A 716 7.82 -0.73 22.17
C GLU A 716 6.44 -0.21 22.58
N GLU A 717 6.24 1.11 22.62
CA GLU A 717 4.91 1.67 22.91
C GLU A 717 3.88 1.31 21.83
N TYR A 718 4.30 1.25 20.57
CA TYR A 718 3.45 0.75 19.48
C TYR A 718 3.16 -0.76 19.62
N ALA A 719 4.18 -1.58 19.87
CA ALA A 719 4.03 -3.03 19.97
C ALA A 719 3.05 -3.45 21.08
N ASP A 720 2.97 -2.67 22.17
CA ASP A 720 2.03 -2.90 23.28
C ASP A 720 0.56 -2.92 22.82
N PHE A 721 0.20 -2.28 21.71
CA PHE A 721 -1.17 -2.35 21.17
C PHE A 721 -1.53 -3.73 20.61
N GLY A 722 -0.55 -4.46 20.06
CA GLY A 722 -0.78 -5.73 19.38
C GLY A 722 -0.53 -6.96 20.24
N ARG A 723 0.36 -6.85 21.24
CA ARG A 723 0.71 -7.93 22.17
C ARG A 723 -0.51 -8.35 23.01
N GLY A 724 -0.82 -9.64 23.02
CA GLY A 724 -2.02 -10.18 23.65
C GLY A 724 -3.28 -10.11 22.77
N HIS A 725 -3.21 -9.49 21.59
CA HIS A 725 -4.37 -9.17 20.77
C HIS A 725 -4.28 -9.69 19.32
N GLY A 726 -3.43 -10.69 19.06
CA GLY A 726 -3.33 -11.34 17.74
C GLY A 726 -2.43 -10.61 16.74
N HIS A 727 -1.76 -9.54 17.19
CA HIS A 727 -0.81 -8.74 16.41
C HIS A 727 0.55 -8.64 17.11
N ASP A 728 0.95 -9.71 17.79
CA ASP A 728 2.09 -9.74 18.70
C ASP A 728 3.42 -9.55 17.94
N LEU A 729 4.09 -8.43 18.21
CA LEU A 729 5.48 -8.20 17.80
C LEU A 729 6.42 -8.64 18.94
N ALA A 730 7.53 -9.28 18.57
CA ALA A 730 8.65 -9.49 19.50
C ALA A 730 9.19 -8.17 20.07
N ASP A 731 10.05 -8.24 21.07
CA ASP A 731 10.76 -7.05 21.55
C ASP A 731 11.73 -6.51 20.48
N PHE A 732 12.01 -5.22 20.57
CA PHE A 732 12.87 -4.47 19.66
C PHE A 732 14.26 -5.11 19.50
N ASP A 733 14.86 -5.56 20.59
CA ASP A 733 16.23 -6.09 20.58
C ASP A 733 16.29 -7.45 19.86
N THR A 734 15.26 -8.27 20.01
CA THR A 734 15.11 -9.54 19.26
C THR A 734 15.17 -9.28 17.76
N TYR A 735 14.45 -8.28 17.25
CA TYR A 735 14.49 -7.97 15.81
C TYR A 735 15.84 -7.46 15.32
N HIS A 736 16.72 -6.94 16.18
CA HIS A 736 18.08 -6.59 15.83
C HIS A 736 19.05 -7.80 15.82
N LYS A 737 18.64 -8.94 16.36
CA LYS A 737 19.40 -10.20 16.38
C LYS A 737 18.99 -11.16 15.25
N VAL A 738 17.74 -11.08 14.78
CA VAL A 738 17.17 -12.01 13.77
C VAL A 738 16.94 -11.34 12.40
N ARG A 739 16.66 -12.16 11.36
CA ARG A 739 16.31 -11.70 10.00
C ARG A 739 14.79 -11.51 9.85
N GLY A 740 14.23 -10.84 10.86
CA GLY A 740 12.82 -10.61 11.06
C GLY A 740 12.00 -11.83 11.48
N LEU A 741 10.80 -11.58 12.00
CA LEU A 741 9.85 -12.60 12.46
C LEU A 741 8.44 -12.30 11.96
N LYS A 742 7.66 -13.35 11.64
CA LYS A 742 6.24 -13.25 11.23
C LYS A 742 5.33 -13.15 12.45
N TRP A 743 4.56 -12.07 12.57
CA TRP A 743 3.58 -11.95 13.66
C TRP A 743 2.33 -12.83 13.42
N PRO A 744 1.59 -13.23 14.49
CA PRO A 744 1.91 -13.01 15.90
C PRO A 744 3.13 -13.83 16.35
N VAL A 745 4.01 -13.19 17.12
CA VAL A 745 5.18 -13.81 17.76
C VAL A 745 4.87 -14.08 19.23
N ILE A 746 4.68 -15.35 19.59
CA ILE A 746 4.32 -15.77 20.95
C ILE A 746 5.45 -16.62 21.51
N ASP A 747 5.93 -16.30 22.72
CA ASP A 747 7.05 -17.00 23.38
C ASP A 747 8.29 -17.14 22.47
N GLY A 748 8.58 -16.09 21.70
CA GLY A 748 9.69 -16.03 20.75
C GLY A 748 9.49 -16.82 19.45
N LYS A 749 8.30 -17.41 19.21
CA LYS A 749 7.99 -18.21 18.02
C LYS A 749 7.08 -17.44 17.07
N GLU A 750 7.49 -17.33 15.80
CA GLU A 750 6.68 -16.74 14.74
C GLU A 750 5.53 -17.66 14.28
N THR A 751 4.47 -17.08 13.72
CA THR A 751 3.28 -17.82 13.23
C THR A 751 3.26 -17.89 11.71
N SER A 752 3.30 -19.10 11.14
CA SER A 752 3.29 -19.31 9.69
C SER A 752 1.89 -19.24 9.08
N TRP A 753 0.92 -19.98 9.61
CA TRP A 753 -0.45 -20.02 9.11
C TRP A 753 -1.45 -19.59 10.19
N ARG A 754 -2.03 -18.40 10.05
CA ARG A 754 -3.07 -17.88 10.96
C ARG A 754 -4.40 -18.61 10.76
N PHE A 755 -5.23 -18.60 11.79
CA PHE A 755 -6.58 -19.20 11.86
C PHE A 755 -6.65 -20.74 11.90
N ASN A 756 -5.56 -21.44 11.63
CA ASN A 756 -5.48 -22.89 11.75
C ASN A 756 -4.94 -23.28 13.13
N THR A 757 -5.69 -24.08 13.88
CA THR A 757 -5.41 -24.37 15.30
C THR A 757 -4.12 -25.19 15.52
N LYS A 758 -3.58 -25.80 14.46
CA LYS A 758 -2.28 -26.46 14.50
C LYS A 758 -1.10 -25.48 14.50
N TYR A 759 -1.25 -24.34 13.84
CA TYR A 759 -0.15 -23.41 13.57
C TYR A 759 -0.29 -22.06 14.27
N ASP A 760 -1.51 -21.69 14.66
CA ASP A 760 -1.83 -20.39 15.26
C ASP A 760 -2.28 -20.57 16.73
N PRO A 761 -1.50 -20.07 17.70
CA PRO A 761 -1.86 -20.11 19.12
C PRO A 761 -3.20 -19.41 19.44
N TYR A 762 -3.55 -18.34 18.74
CA TYR A 762 -4.83 -17.65 18.92
C TYR A 762 -5.99 -18.49 18.40
N ALA A 763 -5.80 -19.17 17.27
CA ALA A 763 -6.83 -20.07 16.76
C ALA A 763 -7.06 -21.23 17.74
N LYS A 764 -5.97 -21.86 18.20
CA LYS A 764 -6.06 -22.96 19.19
C LYS A 764 -6.74 -22.52 20.48
N LYS A 765 -6.44 -21.31 20.97
CA LYS A 765 -7.10 -20.74 22.16
C LYS A 765 -8.58 -20.42 21.91
N ALA A 766 -8.93 -19.94 20.72
CA ALA A 766 -10.28 -19.50 20.39
C ALA A 766 -11.25 -20.67 20.13
N ASN A 767 -10.75 -21.81 19.62
CA ASN A 767 -11.53 -23.01 19.36
C ASN A 767 -10.65 -24.28 19.44
N PRO A 768 -10.38 -24.82 20.65
CA PRO A 768 -9.38 -25.88 20.83
C PRO A 768 -9.75 -27.21 20.19
N ASP A 769 -11.03 -27.48 19.99
CA ASP A 769 -11.55 -28.78 19.52
C ASP A 769 -11.89 -28.78 18.03
N SER A 770 -11.43 -27.75 17.30
CA SER A 770 -11.66 -27.58 15.86
C SER A 770 -10.35 -27.37 15.11
N ASP A 771 -10.37 -27.57 13.79
CA ASP A 771 -9.23 -27.30 12.92
C ASP A 771 -9.03 -25.80 12.67
N PHE A 772 -10.09 -24.99 12.79
CA PHE A 772 -10.06 -23.57 12.48
C PHE A 772 -10.77 -22.69 13.50
N ALA A 773 -10.25 -21.47 13.63
CA ALA A 773 -10.95 -20.35 14.25
C ALA A 773 -10.61 -19.05 13.53
N PHE A 774 -11.59 -18.46 12.86
CA PHE A 774 -11.48 -17.13 12.26
C PHE A 774 -11.80 -16.06 13.31
N TYR A 775 -10.89 -15.89 14.27
CA TYR A 775 -11.08 -15.14 15.52
C TYR A 775 -11.06 -13.61 15.40
N GLY A 776 -10.92 -13.04 14.19
CA GLY A 776 -10.99 -11.59 14.00
C GLY A 776 -12.28 -11.01 14.56
N THR A 777 -12.25 -9.74 14.97
CA THR A 777 -13.33 -9.11 15.75
C THR A 777 -14.19 -8.13 14.93
N LEU A 778 -13.68 -7.63 13.81
CA LEU A 778 -14.38 -6.67 12.98
C LEU A 778 -15.52 -7.34 12.18
N ALA A 779 -16.68 -6.68 12.14
CA ALA A 779 -17.86 -7.13 11.40
C ALA A 779 -18.30 -8.58 11.73
N LYS A 780 -18.32 -8.96 13.00
CA LYS A 780 -18.70 -10.32 13.47
C LYS A 780 -20.13 -10.43 13.99
N GLU A 781 -20.99 -9.51 13.60
CA GLU A 781 -22.42 -9.52 13.91
C GLU A 781 -23.20 -9.06 12.68
N LEU A 782 -24.10 -9.90 12.16
CA LEU A 782 -24.87 -9.59 10.95
C LEU A 782 -26.37 -9.75 11.17
N ALA A 783 -27.13 -8.84 10.57
CA ALA A 783 -28.56 -9.02 10.29
C ALA A 783 -28.75 -10.10 9.20
N GLN A 784 -29.97 -10.59 9.00
CA GLN A 784 -30.28 -11.61 7.99
C GLN A 784 -31.17 -11.06 6.88
N GLY A 785 -31.00 -11.60 5.67
CA GLY A 785 -31.79 -11.18 4.52
C GLY A 785 -31.63 -12.07 3.30
N ASP A 786 -31.91 -11.50 2.14
CA ASP A 786 -31.78 -12.12 0.82
C ASP A 786 -30.89 -11.25 -0.08
N LEU A 787 -30.74 -11.56 -1.37
CA LEU A 787 -29.92 -10.73 -2.27
C LEU A 787 -30.37 -9.26 -2.37
N THR A 788 -31.63 -8.97 -2.08
CA THR A 788 -32.23 -7.63 -2.23
C THR A 788 -32.15 -6.76 -0.98
N GLY A 789 -31.91 -7.36 0.20
CA GLY A 789 -31.78 -6.60 1.44
C GLY A 789 -32.03 -7.42 2.70
N ILE A 790 -31.89 -6.73 3.84
CA ILE A 790 -32.21 -7.24 5.17
C ILE A 790 -33.71 -7.52 5.27
N LYS A 791 -34.07 -8.69 5.83
CA LYS A 791 -35.45 -9.08 6.16
C LYS A 791 -35.67 -9.24 7.66
N ASP A 792 -34.59 -9.46 8.42
CA ASP A 792 -34.57 -9.51 9.88
C ASP A 792 -33.34 -8.72 10.37
N GLU A 793 -33.59 -7.67 11.14
CA GLU A 793 -32.55 -6.79 11.68
C GLU A 793 -31.79 -7.41 12.88
N THR A 794 -32.26 -8.55 13.38
CA THR A 794 -31.64 -9.26 14.51
C THR A 794 -30.21 -9.65 14.17
N LYS A 795 -29.24 -9.17 14.96
CA LYS A 795 -27.84 -9.47 14.74
C LYS A 795 -27.43 -10.81 15.33
N LYS A 796 -26.89 -11.70 14.50
CA LYS A 796 -26.29 -12.97 14.92
C LYS A 796 -24.78 -12.86 15.01
N SER A 797 -24.21 -13.41 16.08
CA SER A 797 -22.77 -13.49 16.26
C SER A 797 -22.13 -14.47 15.28
N LEU A 798 -21.00 -14.08 14.71
CA LEU A 798 -20.17 -14.85 13.79
C LEU A 798 -18.83 -15.22 14.42
N LYS A 799 -18.80 -15.41 15.75
CA LYS A 799 -17.59 -15.79 16.47
C LYS A 799 -16.93 -16.99 15.79
N ASN A 800 -15.62 -16.88 15.53
CA ASN A 800 -14.78 -17.89 14.87
C ASN A 800 -15.17 -18.27 13.42
N LYS A 801 -16.15 -17.58 12.79
CA LYS A 801 -16.57 -17.84 11.40
C LYS A 801 -16.04 -16.80 10.40
N ALA A 802 -15.75 -17.24 9.19
CA ALA A 802 -15.45 -16.38 8.03
C ALA A 802 -16.68 -16.26 7.12
N LYS A 803 -16.55 -15.48 6.04
CA LYS A 803 -17.68 -15.15 5.15
C LYS A 803 -17.39 -15.42 3.68
N ILE A 804 -18.38 -15.99 3.00
CA ILE A 804 -18.48 -16.05 1.54
C ILE A 804 -19.46 -14.96 1.08
N PHE A 805 -19.11 -14.19 0.04
CA PHE A 805 -19.90 -13.04 -0.40
C PHE A 805 -20.56 -13.21 -1.77
N ALA A 806 -21.86 -12.91 -1.90
CA ALA A 806 -22.57 -12.69 -3.15
C ALA A 806 -22.32 -11.25 -3.65
N ARG A 807 -21.43 -11.09 -4.64
CA ARG A 807 -21.04 -9.77 -5.19
C ARG A 807 -20.93 -9.81 -6.71
N PRO A 808 -21.75 -9.02 -7.44
CA PRO A 808 -21.85 -9.20 -8.88
C PRO A 808 -20.72 -8.52 -9.65
N TYR A 809 -20.56 -8.93 -10.91
CA TYR A 809 -19.89 -8.11 -11.91
C TYR A 809 -20.68 -6.80 -12.09
N MET A 810 -19.95 -5.68 -12.15
CA MET A 810 -20.49 -4.37 -12.49
C MET A 810 -19.48 -3.61 -13.34
N ASP A 811 -19.94 -2.91 -14.37
CA ASP A 811 -19.09 -2.14 -15.26
C ASP A 811 -18.27 -1.07 -14.53
N PRO A 812 -17.04 -0.77 -14.98
CA PRO A 812 -16.29 0.38 -14.52
C PRO A 812 -16.96 1.71 -14.96
N PRO A 813 -16.67 2.84 -14.32
CA PRO A 813 -17.31 4.12 -14.64
C PRO A 813 -16.86 4.67 -16.00
N GLU A 814 -15.72 4.23 -16.52
CA GLU A 814 -15.25 4.60 -17.84
C GLU A 814 -14.86 3.35 -18.61
N VAL A 815 -15.51 3.14 -19.76
CA VAL A 815 -15.24 2.09 -20.74
C VAL A 815 -14.90 2.75 -22.07
N PRO A 816 -14.10 2.12 -22.95
CA PRO A 816 -13.82 2.63 -24.27
C PRO A 816 -15.09 2.95 -25.05
N SER A 817 -15.05 4.05 -25.78
CA SER A 817 -16.14 4.55 -26.62
C SER A 817 -15.62 4.88 -28.01
N LYS A 818 -16.49 5.34 -28.91
CA LYS A 818 -16.06 5.81 -30.24
C LYS A 818 -15.02 6.95 -30.17
N GLU A 819 -15.11 7.82 -29.17
CA GLU A 819 -14.20 8.97 -29.02
C GLU A 819 -12.89 8.59 -28.30
N PHE A 820 -12.97 7.69 -27.32
CA PHE A 820 -11.83 7.17 -26.57
C PHE A 820 -11.79 5.64 -26.69
N PRO A 821 -11.34 5.10 -27.84
CA PRO A 821 -11.55 3.70 -28.21
C PRO A 821 -10.59 2.70 -27.56
N VAL A 822 -9.64 3.15 -26.75
CA VAL A 822 -8.56 2.32 -26.22
C VAL A 822 -8.60 2.29 -24.69
N TRP A 823 -8.43 1.11 -24.11
CA TRP A 823 -8.16 0.97 -22.68
C TRP A 823 -6.75 1.44 -22.33
N LEU A 824 -6.62 2.30 -21.32
CA LEU A 824 -5.34 2.59 -20.68
C LEU A 824 -5.18 1.77 -19.40
N CYS A 825 -4.13 0.96 -19.35
CA CYS A 825 -3.61 0.36 -18.12
C CYS A 825 -2.29 1.03 -17.73
N THR A 826 -2.09 1.28 -16.44
CA THR A 826 -0.82 1.82 -15.94
C THR A 826 -0.17 0.89 -14.91
N GLY A 827 1.14 1.00 -14.76
CA GLY A 827 1.87 0.14 -13.83
C GLY A 827 3.34 0.47 -13.72
N ARG A 828 4.14 -0.57 -13.48
CA ARG A 828 5.56 -0.45 -13.15
C ARG A 828 6.38 -1.24 -14.16
N VAL A 829 7.69 -1.10 -14.08
CA VAL A 829 8.69 -1.94 -14.76
C VAL A 829 9.70 -2.44 -13.72
N LEU A 830 10.42 -3.51 -14.03
CA LEU A 830 11.39 -4.12 -13.10
C LEU A 830 12.43 -3.14 -12.53
N GLU A 831 12.93 -2.22 -13.35
CA GLU A 831 14.10 -1.40 -13.05
C GLU A 831 13.79 -0.18 -12.19
N HIS A 832 12.53 0.28 -12.22
CA HIS A 832 12.15 1.53 -11.58
C HIS A 832 11.17 1.35 -10.43
N TRP A 833 11.45 2.08 -9.35
CA TRP A 833 10.58 2.14 -8.20
C TRP A 833 9.69 3.36 -8.28
N HIS A 834 8.38 3.11 -8.37
CA HIS A 834 7.35 4.13 -8.22
C HIS A 834 7.61 5.31 -9.16
N SER A 835 7.74 6.54 -8.64
CA SER A 835 7.96 7.79 -9.37
C SER A 835 9.36 7.93 -9.97
N GLY A 836 10.20 6.91 -9.87
CA GLY A 836 11.57 6.94 -10.37
C GLY A 836 12.52 7.83 -9.57
N THR A 837 12.07 8.58 -8.56
CA THR A 837 12.90 9.58 -7.86
C THR A 837 14.18 9.01 -7.27
N MET A 838 14.17 7.75 -6.82
CA MET A 838 15.39 7.04 -6.41
C MET A 838 16.09 6.35 -7.59
N THR A 839 15.36 5.52 -8.34
CA THR A 839 15.96 4.59 -9.31
C THR A 839 16.43 5.25 -10.61
N MET A 840 15.81 6.35 -11.04
CA MET A 840 16.25 7.13 -12.21
C MET A 840 17.57 7.88 -11.94
N ARG A 841 18.00 7.94 -10.67
CA ARG A 841 19.28 8.52 -10.25
C ARG A 841 20.38 7.46 -10.10
N VAL A 842 20.06 6.19 -10.33
CA VAL A 842 21.04 5.10 -10.40
C VAL A 842 21.41 4.92 -11.87
N PRO A 843 22.67 5.17 -12.28
CA PRO A 843 23.06 5.17 -13.68
C PRO A 843 22.74 3.87 -14.42
N GLU A 844 22.93 2.72 -13.78
CA GLU A 844 22.64 1.42 -14.39
C GLU A 844 21.15 1.18 -14.62
N LEU A 845 20.30 1.59 -13.66
CA LEU A 845 18.84 1.44 -13.78
C LEU A 845 18.28 2.41 -14.82
N TYR A 846 18.75 3.67 -14.80
CA TYR A 846 18.39 4.67 -15.81
C TYR A 846 18.75 4.22 -17.22
N ARG A 847 19.97 3.71 -17.43
CA ARG A 847 20.40 3.21 -18.75
C ARG A 847 19.58 2.02 -19.23
N ALA A 848 19.08 1.20 -18.32
CA ALA A 848 18.28 0.03 -18.67
C ALA A 848 16.89 0.40 -19.18
N VAL A 849 16.24 1.42 -18.60
CA VAL A 849 14.92 1.92 -19.06
C VAL A 849 14.85 3.47 -18.89
N PRO A 850 15.38 4.26 -19.83
CA PRO A 850 15.60 5.70 -19.61
C PRO A 850 14.35 6.58 -19.70
N GLU A 851 13.24 6.05 -20.23
CA GLU A 851 11.98 6.77 -20.41
C GLU A 851 10.79 5.81 -20.31
N ALA A 852 9.63 6.32 -19.89
CA ALA A 852 8.41 5.53 -19.93
C ALA A 852 7.87 5.44 -21.38
N LEU A 853 7.49 4.23 -21.78
CA LEU A 853 7.01 3.93 -23.13
C LEU A 853 5.50 3.66 -23.13
N CYS A 854 4.84 3.97 -24.24
CA CYS A 854 3.48 3.52 -24.54
C CYS A 854 3.55 2.18 -25.27
N TYR A 855 3.38 1.10 -24.50
CA TYR A 855 3.31 -0.25 -25.03
C TYR A 855 1.95 -0.46 -25.69
N MET A 856 1.93 -0.93 -26.94
CA MET A 856 0.69 -1.16 -27.71
C MET A 856 0.86 -2.29 -28.72
N HIS A 857 -0.25 -2.82 -29.22
CA HIS A 857 -0.25 -3.83 -30.27
C HIS A 857 0.25 -3.24 -31.61
N PRO A 858 1.03 -3.96 -32.44
CA PRO A 858 1.48 -3.48 -33.75
C PRO A 858 0.32 -3.07 -34.70
N ASP A 859 -0.77 -3.81 -34.68
CA ASP A 859 -1.94 -3.48 -35.53
C ASP A 859 -2.68 -2.24 -35.03
N ASP A 860 -2.73 -2.00 -33.72
CA ASP A 860 -3.27 -0.75 -33.16
C ASP A 860 -2.38 0.43 -33.56
N ALA A 861 -1.06 0.25 -33.55
CA ALA A 861 -0.14 1.28 -34.02
C ALA A 861 -0.42 1.65 -35.49
N THR A 862 -0.66 0.64 -36.34
CA THR A 862 -1.06 0.82 -37.74
C THR A 862 -2.41 1.51 -37.85
N GLN A 863 -3.42 1.06 -37.10
CA GLN A 863 -4.77 1.62 -37.08
C GLN A 863 -4.78 3.11 -36.68
N TYR A 864 -3.98 3.49 -35.68
CA TYR A 864 -3.91 4.85 -35.16
C TYR A 864 -2.83 5.72 -35.84
N GLY A 865 -2.18 5.22 -36.89
CA GLY A 865 -1.21 5.97 -37.69
C GLY A 865 0.07 6.35 -36.93
N VAL A 866 0.46 5.56 -35.93
CA VAL A 866 1.68 5.76 -35.13
C VAL A 866 2.69 4.65 -35.40
N LYS A 867 3.99 4.94 -35.22
CA LYS A 867 5.08 4.01 -35.56
C LYS A 867 5.93 3.67 -34.34
N GLN A 868 6.50 2.47 -34.31
CA GLN A 868 7.53 2.10 -33.33
C GLN A 868 8.57 3.23 -33.17
N GLY A 869 8.82 3.67 -31.93
CA GLY A 869 9.81 4.69 -31.63
C GLY A 869 9.38 6.14 -31.90
N SER A 870 8.23 6.37 -32.55
CA SER A 870 7.65 7.70 -32.70
C SER A 870 6.97 8.18 -31.41
N LEU A 871 6.75 9.49 -31.29
CA LEU A 871 5.96 10.06 -30.20
C LEU A 871 4.47 10.00 -30.56
N CYS A 872 3.64 9.60 -29.60
CA CYS A 872 2.19 9.68 -29.68
C CYS A 872 1.62 10.49 -28.51
N TRP A 873 0.44 11.09 -28.73
CA TRP A 873 -0.39 11.57 -27.65
C TRP A 873 -1.20 10.41 -27.07
N VAL A 874 -1.19 10.30 -25.75
CA VAL A 874 -2.13 9.48 -24.97
C VAL A 874 -3.07 10.47 -24.29
N GLU A 875 -4.33 10.52 -24.73
CA GLU A 875 -5.30 11.52 -24.28
C GLU A 875 -6.56 10.88 -23.71
N SER A 876 -7.01 11.36 -22.55
CA SER A 876 -8.32 11.08 -21.99
C SER A 876 -9.13 12.37 -21.81
N ARG A 877 -10.32 12.24 -21.24
CA ARG A 877 -11.19 13.37 -20.83
C ARG A 877 -10.52 14.37 -19.88
N ARG A 878 -9.47 13.96 -19.16
CA ARG A 878 -8.83 14.73 -18.07
C ARG A 878 -7.53 15.42 -18.50
N GLY A 879 -6.91 14.93 -19.57
CA GLY A 879 -5.63 15.46 -20.03
C GLY A 879 -4.92 14.53 -21.00
N LYS A 880 -3.73 14.96 -21.42
CA LYS A 880 -2.88 14.21 -22.35
C LYS A 880 -1.41 14.27 -22.00
N VAL A 881 -0.67 13.24 -22.41
CA VAL A 881 0.78 13.16 -22.30
C VAL A 881 1.41 12.70 -23.60
N LYS A 882 2.65 13.10 -23.86
CA LYS A 882 3.45 12.51 -24.94
C LYS A 882 4.18 11.29 -24.38
N ALA A 883 4.16 10.19 -25.13
CA ALA A 883 4.91 8.98 -24.83
C ALA A 883 5.49 8.41 -26.12
N ARG A 884 6.61 7.68 -26.03
CA ARG A 884 7.17 6.99 -27.18
C ARG A 884 6.50 5.63 -27.37
N VAL A 885 6.13 5.31 -28.60
CA VAL A 885 5.47 4.04 -28.97
C VAL A 885 6.45 2.87 -28.89
N GLU A 886 6.03 1.78 -28.24
CA GLU A 886 6.73 0.50 -28.17
C GLU A 886 5.78 -0.66 -28.52
N THR A 887 6.14 -1.45 -29.54
CA THR A 887 5.31 -2.53 -30.11
C THR A 887 5.99 -3.90 -30.03
N ARG A 888 7.25 -3.95 -29.57
CA ARG A 888 8.10 -5.16 -29.51
C ARG A 888 8.66 -5.42 -28.11
N GLY A 889 8.18 -4.68 -27.12
CA GLY A 889 8.72 -4.67 -25.77
C GLY A 889 8.32 -5.88 -24.91
N ARG A 890 8.65 -5.77 -23.62
CA ARG A 890 8.36 -6.80 -22.60
C ARG A 890 6.89 -6.88 -22.19
N ASN A 891 6.15 -5.78 -22.35
CA ASN A 891 4.71 -5.73 -22.16
C ASN A 891 4.08 -5.78 -23.55
N ARG A 892 3.15 -6.71 -23.76
CA ARG A 892 2.54 -7.00 -25.05
C ARG A 892 1.01 -6.96 -24.89
N PRO A 893 0.40 -5.77 -24.94
CA PRO A 893 -1.05 -5.63 -24.95
C PRO A 893 -1.69 -6.30 -26.16
N SER A 894 -2.89 -6.86 -25.96
CA SER A 894 -3.80 -7.21 -27.05
C SER A 894 -4.37 -5.94 -27.70
N ARG A 895 -4.94 -6.07 -28.90
CA ARG A 895 -5.61 -4.95 -29.59
C ARG A 895 -6.67 -4.30 -28.70
N GLY A 896 -6.74 -2.97 -28.72
CA GLY A 896 -7.66 -2.16 -27.93
C GLY A 896 -7.18 -1.79 -26.52
N LEU A 897 -5.93 -2.14 -26.15
CA LEU A 897 -5.33 -1.76 -24.86
C LEU A 897 -3.92 -1.22 -25.03
N VAL A 898 -3.59 -0.17 -24.28
CA VAL A 898 -2.23 0.35 -24.12
C VAL A 898 -1.78 0.25 -22.68
N PHE A 899 -0.47 0.02 -22.49
CA PHE A 899 0.17 0.04 -21.18
C PHE A 899 1.21 1.15 -21.11
N VAL A 900 1.15 1.98 -20.06
CA VAL A 900 2.14 3.04 -19.80
C VAL A 900 2.63 2.97 -18.34
N PRO A 901 3.93 2.78 -18.08
CA PRO A 901 4.46 2.79 -16.72
C PRO A 901 4.60 4.24 -16.21
N TRP A 902 4.47 4.45 -14.90
CA TRP A 902 4.35 5.82 -14.32
C TRP A 902 5.64 6.38 -13.69
N PHE A 903 6.80 5.74 -13.89
CA PHE A 903 8.04 6.11 -13.22
C PHE A 903 8.69 7.39 -13.74
N ASP A 904 8.32 7.82 -14.94
CA ASP A 904 8.94 8.96 -15.61
C ASP A 904 8.09 10.21 -15.43
N GLU A 905 8.64 11.23 -14.77
CA GLU A 905 7.96 12.51 -14.63
C GLU A 905 7.76 13.26 -15.96
N LYS A 906 8.49 12.89 -17.02
CA LYS A 906 8.31 13.44 -18.37
C LYS A 906 7.08 12.85 -19.07
N VAL A 907 6.74 11.60 -18.75
CA VAL A 907 5.50 10.94 -19.19
C VAL A 907 4.56 10.84 -17.99
N PHE A 908 4.08 12.00 -17.55
CA PHE A 908 3.29 12.15 -16.33
C PHE A 908 1.86 11.61 -16.50
N ILE A 909 1.75 10.28 -16.65
CA ILE A 909 0.55 9.57 -17.09
C ILE A 909 -0.65 9.73 -16.17
N ASN A 910 -0.43 10.04 -14.89
CA ASN A 910 -1.53 10.28 -13.95
C ASN A 910 -2.32 11.58 -14.23
N LYS A 911 -1.89 12.42 -15.18
CA LYS A 911 -2.75 13.45 -15.80
C LYS A 911 -3.89 12.87 -16.65
N VAL A 912 -3.75 11.62 -17.10
CA VAL A 912 -4.69 10.91 -17.97
C VAL A 912 -5.60 9.96 -17.18
N CYS A 913 -5.09 9.36 -16.10
CA CYS A 913 -5.82 8.45 -15.22
C CYS A 913 -7.05 9.12 -14.57
N LEU A 914 -8.11 8.34 -14.33
CA LEU A 914 -9.33 8.76 -13.64
C LEU A 914 -9.20 8.51 -12.13
N ASP A 915 -9.66 9.44 -11.29
CA ASP A 915 -9.63 9.34 -9.82
C ASP A 915 -10.87 8.65 -9.21
N ALA A 916 -11.45 7.71 -9.96
CA ALA A 916 -12.48 6.81 -9.46
C ALA A 916 -11.85 5.80 -8.50
N THR A 917 -12.57 5.47 -7.42
CA THR A 917 -12.09 4.59 -6.36
C THR A 917 -13.05 3.44 -6.10
N CYS A 918 -12.60 2.41 -5.40
CA CYS A 918 -13.52 1.49 -4.74
C CYS A 918 -14.25 2.25 -3.61
N PRO A 919 -15.59 2.39 -3.63
CA PRO A 919 -16.30 3.21 -2.64
C PRO A 919 -16.14 2.73 -1.20
N GLN A 920 -15.86 1.43 -1.00
CA GLN A 920 -15.67 0.85 0.33
C GLN A 920 -14.27 1.13 0.89
N SER A 921 -13.27 1.22 0.03
CA SER A 921 -11.87 1.31 0.45
C SER A 921 -11.21 2.66 0.13
N GLY A 922 -11.84 3.51 -0.69
CA GLY A 922 -11.25 4.77 -1.16
C GLY A 922 -9.99 4.60 -2.00
N GLN A 923 -9.71 3.38 -2.49
CA GLN A 923 -8.54 3.08 -3.32
C GLN A 923 -8.82 3.35 -4.80
N THR A 924 -7.98 4.18 -5.43
CA THR A 924 -8.11 4.56 -6.84
C THR A 924 -7.84 3.40 -7.81
N ASP A 925 -8.62 3.35 -8.89
CA ASP A 925 -8.45 2.44 -10.02
C ASP A 925 -7.55 3.04 -11.10
N PHE A 926 -6.26 2.69 -11.06
CA PHE A 926 -5.27 3.12 -12.06
C PHE A 926 -5.13 2.13 -13.23
N LYS A 927 -5.91 1.04 -13.23
CA LYS A 927 -5.72 -0.08 -14.16
C LYS A 927 -6.60 -0.01 -15.38
N LYS A 928 -7.58 0.90 -15.37
CA LYS A 928 -8.48 1.07 -16.49
C LYS A 928 -9.04 2.49 -16.52
N CYS A 929 -8.91 3.12 -17.68
CA CYS A 929 -9.66 4.29 -18.10
C CYS A 929 -9.67 4.30 -19.64
N ALA A 930 -10.44 5.18 -20.27
CA ALA A 930 -10.52 5.26 -21.73
C ALA A 930 -9.62 6.37 -22.28
N VAL A 931 -8.89 6.06 -23.36
CA VAL A 931 -8.00 7.00 -24.06
C VAL A 931 -8.17 6.92 -25.58
N LYS A 932 -7.66 7.94 -26.26
CA LYS A 932 -7.38 7.92 -27.70
C LYS A 932 -5.89 8.12 -27.95
N ILE A 933 -5.41 7.53 -29.04
CA ILE A 933 -4.01 7.54 -29.46
C ILE A 933 -3.90 8.20 -30.84
N TYR A 934 -2.96 9.11 -31.01
CA TYR A 934 -2.67 9.76 -32.28
C TYR A 934 -1.23 10.30 -32.33
N SER A 935 -0.70 10.58 -33.51
CA SER A 935 0.66 11.11 -33.70
C SER A 935 0.87 12.44 -32.95
N ALA A 936 2.05 12.62 -32.34
CA ALA A 936 2.35 13.74 -31.42
C ALA A 936 2.85 15.05 -32.03
#